data_AF-A0AAD9NA58-F1
#
_entry.id   AF-A0AAD9NA58-F1
#
_cell.length_a   1.000
_cell.length_b   1.000
_cell.length_c   1.000
_cell.angle_alpha   90.00
_cell.angle_beta   90.00
_cell.angle_gamma   90.00
#
_symmetry.space_group_name_H-M   'P 1'
#
loop_
_entity.id
_entity.type
_entity.pdbx_description
1 polymer ?
#
loop_
_entity_poly.entity_id
_entity_poly.type
_entity_poly.pdbx_seq_one_letter_code
_entity_poly.pdbx_strand_id
1 'polypeptide(L)'
;MATNGSGSFCAAFGCSNRKNIIVSRGSLPDEEESCRVSVTRHRNRPRSFVLVDSKKCLTFDRLFGSSDDRKKCTFLERPTVSCVGQQIGPKRPPREVYRSINMWKEVVFVVFCQLVGRTIANQELVDNMARYIALNYSIVDNFVNTWLTFDAELTLTNTGPDIPAGNNTAWSLYFSHSSLIEPDRIYPDGAELTGTGLKVYNVNGYLYRIVPIASFRGIPRNKGLKIPFQANGANVARTDVMPNWYMVAPNAQPRTIDSTSGNDLNFVGAYDTKRKYKRTVGDLYNPYTAIDRFTLFAYHGKSGAKRIIPTPVSENLDSIKTMKITGADWVVVVGNELLTSDGQHLADKLKTIAIKANEAPPNRYIELDLDPSLRTPESYTMVSDYDKQTITVKGSDSAGVFYGIQTVLSLASLDGTVPNGQVTDHPRFEYRGMHIDVARNFRTVEDIKKLLEVMAMYKMNKFHIHLCDDEGWRLEVPGLPELTEIASRRCHDETGLECLMPQLGSPPGLGNNPGIGYYTVDDYKEILRYANNRHIEVIPEFDMPGHSHAAINAMLARYNKYEKTDMTTAKEYLLSDPEDTSVYHTQQNFNDDAINPCLDSSYKFVERIVSHIKDVHSTIQPLKIYHFGGDEVAEGAWMKSPACRGRANTTSLLKEEFVSKVAEIVGKAGLELAGWEDGFSKHDGDNVLPMDLNQLQVTKAYGYFWNNVWEWGNGERAYVSANAGYKVILSHATNMYFDHPYEPDPEDRGYYWATRAIDTKRTFGYIPDTIYDNIDIGTMGNKITKSEICSMFKCTELQSGKEQNIIGIQGQIWTEVTRTQENFEYMIFPRMLALAERAWHKASWESISDVTKRNKERDADWQAFANGLGSKELARLDELGITYAIRPPGASFHKASSRLEAVAEFPGLPIWYSLDDGVTWSEYKSKVTLSNGELCGNSELVMIAKSPDYRRQSRSVTLQISGSCTGSGIASGNVLQMSHSVTQGVIKLFCMLNQPEPGEGGRMLLKHAGVQCSPFCVIGLEFHRKEFFPGNAIEIVTPRWGQVNKIWVSERIDPVYYRSEGLDFLVDDLIDASKGSGTSGSDYLNDTQWRAPPRGVARTNGSDNLRDIFPDLSVLVRAYPPTKQELNLQNELL
;
A
#
# COMPACT_ATOMS: atom_id res chain seq x y z
N MET A 1 -27.22 35.89 19.70
CA MET A 1 -27.85 36.93 20.55
C MET A 1 -27.83 36.45 21.99
N ALA A 2 -27.71 37.38 22.95
CA ALA A 2 -28.34 37.41 24.30
C ALA A 2 -28.26 36.14 25.18
N THR A 3 -27.92 36.25 26.48
CA THR A 3 -28.61 37.12 27.44
C THR A 3 -27.71 37.99 28.33
N ASN A 4 -28.27 39.13 28.76
CA ASN A 4 -27.77 39.99 29.85
C ASN A 4 -28.67 39.82 31.09
N GLY A 5 -28.18 40.14 32.29
CA GLY A 5 -29.07 40.47 33.42
C GLY A 5 -28.50 40.31 34.84
N SER A 6 -28.09 41.43 35.46
CA SER A 6 -28.17 41.81 36.91
C SER A 6 -28.39 40.74 38.02
N GLY A 7 -27.74 40.80 39.19
CA GLY A 7 -26.75 41.76 39.72
C GLY A 7 -26.76 41.91 41.28
N SER A 8 -25.87 42.74 41.81
CA SER A 8 -25.89 43.39 43.15
C SER A 8 -25.43 42.66 44.45
N PHE A 9 -24.18 42.99 44.85
CA PHE A 9 -23.73 43.50 46.17
C PHE A 9 -23.55 42.63 47.45
N CYS A 10 -22.50 43.02 48.22
CA CYS A 10 -22.11 42.68 49.61
C CYS A 10 -21.55 41.26 49.89
N ALA A 11 -20.49 41.06 50.71
CA ALA A 11 -19.54 41.98 51.37
C ALA A 11 -18.19 41.29 51.74
N ALA A 12 -17.19 42.10 52.16
CA ALA A 12 -15.79 41.77 52.55
C ALA A 12 -15.60 40.64 53.59
N PHE A 13 -14.42 40.02 53.82
CA PHE A 13 -12.99 40.43 53.78
C PHE A 13 -12.08 39.28 53.24
N GLY A 14 -10.78 39.44 52.92
CA GLY A 14 -9.88 40.61 52.92
C GLY A 14 -8.39 40.22 52.77
N CYS A 15 -7.51 41.22 52.56
CA CYS A 15 -6.04 41.10 52.33
C CYS A 15 -5.61 40.38 51.03
N SER A 16 -4.53 40.78 50.33
CA SER A 16 -3.48 41.77 50.65
C SER A 16 -3.27 42.82 49.53
N ASN A 17 -2.48 43.85 49.83
CA ASN A 17 -2.18 45.04 49.03
C ASN A 17 -0.88 45.66 49.66
N ARG A 18 -0.02 46.50 49.05
CA ARG A 18 -0.09 47.37 47.85
C ARG A 18 1.32 47.94 47.56
N LYS A 19 1.62 48.36 46.31
CA LYS A 19 2.24 49.66 45.89
C LYS A 19 2.60 49.60 44.39
N ASN A 20 1.99 50.40 43.50
CA ASN A 20 2.18 51.85 43.23
C ASN A 20 3.48 52.12 42.44
N ILE A 21 3.55 52.85 41.30
CA ILE A 21 2.88 54.12 40.87
C ILE A 21 2.75 54.19 39.31
N ILE A 22 1.62 54.62 38.70
CA ILE A 22 1.31 55.92 37.98
C ILE A 22 2.45 56.45 37.04
N VAL A 23 2.30 56.94 35.79
CA VAL A 23 1.45 58.03 35.21
C VAL A 23 1.32 58.01 33.64
N SER A 24 0.09 58.25 33.15
CA SER A 24 -0.49 58.81 31.87
C SER A 24 0.36 59.43 30.71
N ARG A 25 -0.13 59.81 29.50
CA ARG A 25 -1.51 60.14 28.98
C ARG A 25 -1.58 60.34 27.43
N GLY A 26 -2.73 60.02 26.79
CA GLY A 26 -3.27 60.66 25.55
C GLY A 26 -2.64 60.31 24.18
N SER A 27 -3.32 60.42 23.02
CA SER A 27 -4.75 60.73 22.73
C SER A 27 -5.17 60.42 21.26
N LEU A 28 -6.38 59.89 21.06
CA LEU A 28 -7.18 59.83 19.79
C LEU A 28 -7.93 61.19 19.57
N PRO A 29 -8.50 61.56 18.39
CA PRO A 29 -9.61 60.89 17.61
C PRO A 29 -9.48 60.99 16.06
N ASP A 30 -10.43 60.63 15.16
CA ASP A 30 -11.48 59.57 15.02
C ASP A 30 -11.96 59.55 13.52
N GLU A 31 -13.09 58.90 13.20
CA GLU A 31 -13.86 58.83 11.91
C GLU A 31 -13.25 57.89 10.81
N GLU A 32 -13.91 56.79 10.35
CA GLU A 32 -15.22 56.55 9.69
C GLU A 32 -15.18 56.78 8.14
N GLU A 33 -15.84 56.01 7.25
CA GLU A 33 -16.71 54.82 7.42
C GLU A 33 -16.74 53.88 6.16
N SER A 34 -16.96 52.57 6.41
CA SER A 34 -17.75 51.61 5.59
C SER A 34 -17.35 51.08 4.17
N CYS A 35 -17.70 49.79 3.99
CA CYS A 35 -18.33 49.15 2.81
C CYS A 35 -17.61 48.84 1.46
N ARG A 36 -17.31 47.52 1.32
CA ARG A 36 -17.65 46.61 0.18
C ARG A 36 -17.13 46.92 -1.25
N VAL A 37 -16.39 45.95 -1.80
CA VAL A 37 -16.31 45.70 -3.26
C VAL A 37 -16.86 44.31 -3.57
N SER A 38 -17.74 44.21 -4.57
CA SER A 38 -18.39 42.97 -5.00
C SER A 38 -17.57 42.18 -6.03
N VAL A 39 -17.62 40.85 -5.96
CA VAL A 39 -17.03 39.96 -6.99
C VAL A 39 -17.75 40.12 -8.32
N THR A 40 -17.00 40.22 -9.43
CA THR A 40 -17.56 40.00 -10.77
C THR A 40 -16.49 39.36 -11.67
N ARG A 41 -16.75 38.13 -12.14
CA ARG A 41 -15.88 37.41 -13.10
C ARG A 41 -16.15 37.91 -14.51
N HIS A 42 -15.10 38.19 -15.29
CA HIS A 42 -15.12 37.97 -16.75
C HIS A 42 -13.72 37.62 -17.29
N ARG A 43 -13.62 37.37 -18.61
CA ARG A 43 -12.64 36.43 -19.20
C ARG A 43 -11.45 37.11 -19.91
N ASN A 44 -10.36 36.33 -19.97
CA ASN A 44 -9.42 36.14 -21.09
C ASN A 44 -8.22 37.11 -21.32
N ARG A 45 -7.07 36.41 -21.46
CA ARG A 45 -5.79 36.72 -22.14
C ARG A 45 -4.75 37.57 -21.39
N PRO A 46 -3.45 37.21 -21.50
CA PRO A 46 -2.37 37.78 -20.70
C PRO A 46 -1.79 39.05 -21.32
N ARG A 47 -1.14 39.86 -20.47
CA ARG A 47 -0.12 40.84 -20.85
C ARG A 47 1.05 40.78 -19.88
N SER A 48 2.26 40.81 -20.42
CA SER A 48 3.50 40.89 -19.67
C SER A 48 3.62 42.23 -18.94
N PHE A 49 4.14 42.22 -17.72
CA PHE A 49 4.54 43.43 -17.01
C PHE A 49 6.06 43.53 -16.97
N VAL A 50 6.58 44.70 -17.34
CA VAL A 50 7.98 45.09 -17.20
C VAL A 50 8.07 46.06 -16.03
N LEU A 51 8.92 45.76 -15.05
CA LEU A 51 9.18 46.65 -13.91
C LEU A 51 10.07 47.82 -14.32
N VAL A 52 9.85 48.99 -13.71
CA VAL A 52 10.63 50.22 -13.91
C VAL A 52 11.19 50.68 -12.56
N ASP A 53 12.51 50.90 -12.51
CA ASP A 53 13.25 51.38 -11.33
C ASP A 53 13.10 52.90 -11.10
N SER A 54 13.14 53.32 -9.82
CA SER A 54 13.38 54.73 -9.45
C SER A 54 14.14 54.96 -8.13
N LYS A 55 15.45 54.63 -8.12
CA LYS A 55 16.55 55.51 -7.65
C LYS A 55 16.61 56.04 -6.19
N LYS A 56 17.62 55.53 -5.46
CA LYS A 56 18.77 56.24 -4.81
C LYS A 56 18.58 57.48 -3.89
N CYS A 57 19.21 57.38 -2.70
CA CYS A 57 20.26 58.28 -2.16
C CYS A 57 21.30 57.39 -1.43
N LEU A 58 22.63 57.53 -1.59
CA LEU A 58 23.57 58.55 -1.05
C LEU A 58 23.68 58.53 0.49
N THR A 59 24.85 58.50 1.16
CA THR A 59 26.24 58.85 0.74
C THR A 59 27.31 58.01 1.49
N PHE A 60 28.61 58.21 1.21
CA PHE A 60 29.76 57.45 1.76
C PHE A 60 31.00 58.36 1.92
N ASP A 61 31.83 58.17 2.96
CA ASP A 61 33.18 58.77 3.15
C ASP A 61 34.15 57.62 3.55
N ARG A 62 35.28 57.39 2.85
CA ARG A 62 36.65 57.96 3.05
C ARG A 62 37.28 57.56 4.41
N LEU A 63 38.52 57.03 4.52
CA LEU A 63 39.77 57.14 3.74
C LEU A 63 40.55 55.79 3.71
N PHE A 64 41.10 55.29 2.58
CA PHE A 64 42.45 55.45 1.96
C PHE A 64 43.62 54.57 2.48
N GLY A 65 44.42 54.03 1.53
CA GLY A 65 45.74 53.37 1.75
C GLY A 65 45.85 51.98 1.09
N SER A 66 46.04 51.84 -0.23
CA SER A 66 47.33 51.72 -0.97
C SER A 66 48.24 50.56 -0.49
N SER A 67 48.81 49.71 -1.37
CA SER A 67 49.32 50.00 -2.72
C SER A 67 49.08 48.91 -3.79
N ASP A 68 49.47 49.25 -5.03
CA ASP A 68 49.54 48.49 -6.29
C ASP A 68 50.08 47.02 -6.18
N ASP A 69 49.82 46.12 -7.14
CA ASP A 69 49.91 46.37 -8.59
C ASP A 69 48.89 45.69 -9.55
N ARG A 70 49.11 45.93 -10.85
CA ARG A 70 48.22 45.94 -12.01
C ARG A 70 48.75 44.92 -13.06
N LYS A 71 48.11 44.57 -14.18
CA LYS A 71 46.77 44.63 -14.82
C LYS A 71 46.86 43.56 -15.97
N LYS A 72 45.84 43.17 -16.75
CA LYS A 72 44.68 43.89 -17.31
C LYS A 72 43.72 42.85 -17.93
N CYS A 73 42.43 42.93 -17.64
CA CYS A 73 41.40 42.26 -18.45
C CYS A 73 40.89 43.22 -19.54
N THR A 74 40.28 42.68 -20.61
CA THR A 74 39.39 43.46 -21.47
C THR A 74 38.20 42.58 -21.88
N PHE A 75 36.98 43.01 -21.59
CA PHE A 75 35.75 42.36 -22.04
C PHE A 75 35.38 42.82 -23.46
N LEU A 76 34.61 42.00 -24.18
CA LEU A 76 33.96 42.36 -25.45
C LEU A 76 32.51 41.84 -25.44
N GLU A 77 31.56 42.75 -25.30
CA GLU A 77 30.14 42.46 -25.46
C GLU A 77 29.75 42.38 -26.96
N ARG A 78 28.68 41.64 -27.27
CA ARG A 78 28.15 41.53 -28.64
C ARG A 78 26.99 42.50 -28.86
N PRO A 79 26.98 43.33 -29.92
CA PRO A 79 25.84 44.16 -30.26
C PRO A 79 24.72 43.33 -30.90
N THR A 80 23.47 43.66 -30.56
CA THR A 80 22.27 43.16 -31.25
C THR A 80 22.04 43.85 -32.59
N VAL A 81 21.52 43.12 -33.58
CA VAL A 81 21.18 43.66 -34.91
C VAL A 81 19.68 44.00 -34.98
N SER A 82 19.35 45.20 -35.43
CA SER A 82 18.01 45.56 -35.90
C SER A 82 18.10 46.28 -37.25
N CYS A 83 17.40 45.78 -38.26
CA CYS A 83 17.41 46.38 -39.60
C CYS A 83 16.28 47.40 -39.77
N VAL A 84 16.63 48.65 -40.05
CA VAL A 84 15.75 49.64 -40.69
C VAL A 84 16.50 50.16 -41.91
N GLY A 85 15.88 50.06 -43.09
CA GLY A 85 16.55 50.35 -44.36
C GLY A 85 16.39 51.81 -44.80
N GLN A 86 17.39 52.33 -45.51
CA GLN A 86 17.24 53.54 -46.33
C GLN A 86 18.07 53.38 -47.63
N GLN A 87 17.54 53.87 -48.74
CA GLN A 87 18.17 53.80 -50.05
C GLN A 87 19.17 54.95 -50.24
N ILE A 88 20.23 54.72 -51.04
CA ILE A 88 20.71 55.57 -52.14
C ILE A 88 21.85 54.82 -52.87
N GLY A 89 21.94 54.97 -54.20
CA GLY A 89 22.93 54.29 -55.04
C GLY A 89 24.18 55.15 -55.37
N PRO A 90 24.80 54.96 -56.55
CA PRO A 90 25.67 53.80 -56.74
C PRO A 90 27.06 54.17 -57.32
N LYS A 91 28.08 53.35 -57.05
CA LYS A 91 29.36 53.37 -57.79
C LYS A 91 29.79 51.95 -58.18
N ARG A 92 30.26 51.80 -59.43
CA ARG A 92 30.72 50.54 -60.03
C ARG A 92 32.24 50.36 -59.83
N PRO A 93 32.74 49.14 -59.60
CA PRO A 93 34.08 48.73 -60.02
C PRO A 93 34.08 48.16 -61.47
N PRO A 94 35.25 48.02 -62.13
CA PRO A 94 35.39 47.43 -63.47
C PRO A 94 35.23 45.89 -63.53
N ARG A 95 35.39 45.33 -64.74
CA ARG A 95 35.27 43.90 -65.08
C ARG A 95 36.65 43.22 -65.28
N GLU A 96 36.58 41.92 -65.57
CA GLU A 96 37.64 40.99 -66.03
C GLU A 96 38.46 40.38 -64.87
N VAL A 97 38.89 39.11 -64.92
CA VAL A 97 39.11 38.21 -66.08
C VAL A 97 38.30 36.89 -66.01
N TYR A 98 38.02 36.28 -67.17
CA TYR A 98 37.38 34.96 -67.33
C TYR A 98 38.39 33.80 -67.27
N ARG A 99 38.05 32.72 -66.55
CA ARG A 99 38.27 31.26 -66.86
C ARG A 99 38.64 30.42 -65.63
N SER A 100 37.66 29.69 -65.10
CA SER A 100 37.81 28.37 -64.46
C SER A 100 36.41 27.75 -64.33
N ILE A 101 36.03 26.95 -65.32
CA ILE A 101 34.73 26.27 -65.38
C ILE A 101 34.91 24.82 -64.88
N ASN A 102 33.90 24.30 -64.17
CA ASN A 102 33.77 22.92 -63.70
C ASN A 102 34.80 22.42 -62.66
N MET A 103 34.75 22.94 -61.42
CA MET A 103 35.04 22.09 -60.24
C MET A 103 34.43 22.51 -58.88
N TRP A 104 33.57 23.54 -58.83
CA TRP A 104 33.00 24.06 -57.57
C TRP A 104 31.48 24.23 -57.62
N LYS A 105 30.74 23.12 -57.65
CA LYS A 105 29.27 23.11 -57.44
C LYS A 105 28.74 22.11 -56.41
N GLU A 106 29.54 21.12 -55.98
CA GLU A 106 29.08 20.11 -55.01
C GLU A 106 29.53 20.41 -53.56
N VAL A 107 30.71 21.02 -53.37
CA VAL A 107 31.27 21.27 -52.03
C VAL A 107 30.43 22.26 -51.19
N VAL A 108 29.75 23.21 -51.82
CA VAL A 108 28.96 24.24 -51.09
C VAL A 108 27.59 23.72 -50.62
N PHE A 109 27.03 22.70 -51.28
CA PHE A 109 25.73 22.12 -50.88
C PHE A 109 25.88 21.08 -49.76
N VAL A 110 27.03 20.40 -49.67
CA VAL A 110 27.32 19.42 -48.60
C VAL A 110 27.60 20.11 -47.26
N VAL A 111 28.35 21.23 -47.24
CA VAL A 111 28.73 21.91 -45.99
C VAL A 111 27.54 22.61 -45.31
N PHE A 112 26.55 23.09 -46.06
CA PHE A 112 25.36 23.72 -45.45
C PHE A 112 24.38 22.70 -44.84
N CYS A 113 24.36 21.46 -45.34
CA CYS A 113 23.59 20.35 -44.75
C CYS A 113 24.29 19.63 -43.58
N GLN A 114 25.50 20.04 -43.19
CA GLN A 114 26.21 19.51 -42.00
C GLN A 114 26.20 20.46 -40.79
N LEU A 115 25.50 21.60 -40.89
CA LEU A 115 25.29 22.54 -39.76
C LEU A 115 23.81 22.76 -39.39
N VAL A 116 22.87 22.17 -40.14
CA VAL A 116 21.47 22.03 -39.71
C VAL A 116 21.31 20.64 -39.12
N GLY A 117 21.36 20.56 -37.79
CA GLY A 117 21.45 19.26 -37.09
C GLY A 117 21.78 19.32 -35.59
N ARG A 118 22.07 20.50 -35.04
CA ARG A 118 21.87 20.72 -33.60
C ARG A 118 20.37 20.87 -33.32
N THR A 119 19.68 19.74 -33.21
CA THR A 119 18.42 19.65 -32.48
C THR A 119 18.69 20.10 -31.03
N ILE A 120 18.46 21.38 -30.77
CA ILE A 120 18.13 21.81 -29.41
C ILE A 120 16.89 21.02 -29.05
N ALA A 121 16.98 20.14 -28.05
CA ALA A 121 15.83 19.38 -27.59
C ALA A 121 14.80 20.37 -27.08
N ASN A 122 13.72 20.53 -27.83
CA ASN A 122 12.68 21.52 -27.59
C ASN A 122 11.47 20.87 -26.93
N GLN A 123 10.55 21.67 -26.40
CA GLN A 123 9.31 21.16 -25.79
C GLN A 123 8.55 20.23 -26.73
N GLU A 124 8.59 20.49 -28.03
CA GLU A 124 7.97 19.68 -29.07
C GLU A 124 8.51 18.25 -29.13
N LEU A 125 9.81 18.00 -28.92
CA LEU A 125 10.34 16.64 -28.83
C LEU A 125 9.76 15.90 -27.63
N VAL A 126 9.76 16.53 -26.44
CA VAL A 126 9.24 15.95 -25.20
C VAL A 126 7.73 15.70 -25.29
N ASP A 127 6.96 16.67 -25.80
CA ASP A 127 5.52 16.58 -26.03
C ASP A 127 5.15 15.49 -27.06
N ASN A 128 5.94 15.34 -28.13
CA ASN A 128 5.72 14.29 -29.13
C ASN A 128 6.07 12.92 -28.56
N MET A 129 7.18 12.77 -27.84
CA MET A 129 7.55 11.50 -27.20
C MET A 129 6.52 11.08 -26.16
N ALA A 130 6.09 12.00 -25.29
CA ALA A 130 5.07 11.75 -24.28
C ALA A 130 3.71 11.34 -24.85
N ARG A 131 3.30 11.93 -25.99
CA ARG A 131 2.00 11.63 -26.63
C ARG A 131 2.02 10.38 -27.51
N TYR A 132 3.12 10.12 -28.22
CA TYR A 132 3.15 9.16 -29.33
C TYR A 132 3.99 7.91 -29.08
N ILE A 133 4.74 7.83 -27.99
CA ILE A 133 5.28 6.55 -27.51
C ILE A 133 4.18 5.80 -26.78
N ALA A 134 3.73 4.70 -27.35
CA ALA A 134 3.01 3.67 -26.62
C ALA A 134 4.04 2.76 -25.93
N LEU A 135 4.03 2.76 -24.60
CA LEU A 135 4.90 1.94 -23.76
C LEU A 135 4.23 0.59 -23.46
N ASN A 136 5.00 -0.50 -23.51
CA ASN A 136 4.60 -1.81 -22.98
C ASN A 136 5.74 -2.42 -22.17
N TYR A 137 5.52 -2.71 -20.89
CA TYR A 137 6.43 -3.48 -20.03
C TYR A 137 5.96 -4.94 -19.98
N SER A 138 6.86 -5.92 -20.14
CA SER A 138 6.53 -7.35 -20.03
C SER A 138 7.59 -8.11 -19.23
N ILE A 139 7.17 -8.95 -18.29
CA ILE A 139 8.03 -10.00 -17.73
C ILE A 139 8.27 -11.09 -18.78
N VAL A 140 9.51 -11.53 -18.92
CA VAL A 140 9.94 -12.60 -19.83
C VAL A 140 10.10 -13.90 -19.04
N ASP A 141 10.90 -13.89 -17.97
CA ASP A 141 11.17 -15.07 -17.14
C ASP A 141 11.68 -14.71 -15.74
N ASN A 142 10.98 -15.14 -14.69
CA ASN A 142 11.45 -15.04 -13.29
C ASN A 142 12.36 -16.21 -12.87
N PHE A 143 12.60 -17.21 -13.73
CA PHE A 143 13.39 -18.39 -13.35
C PHE A 143 14.89 -18.24 -13.64
N VAL A 144 15.36 -17.00 -13.88
CA VAL A 144 16.76 -16.68 -14.17
C VAL A 144 17.60 -16.74 -12.89
N ASN A 145 18.83 -17.26 -12.99
CA ASN A 145 19.81 -17.38 -11.89
C ASN A 145 19.30 -18.03 -10.58
N THR A 146 18.15 -18.74 -10.61
CA THR A 146 17.49 -19.34 -9.45
C THR A 146 17.09 -18.29 -8.41
N TRP A 147 15.92 -17.65 -8.60
CA TRP A 147 15.28 -16.63 -7.73
C TRP A 147 16.05 -15.31 -7.49
N LEU A 148 17.34 -15.24 -7.83
CA LEU A 148 18.16 -14.03 -7.67
C LEU A 148 17.77 -12.88 -8.61
N THR A 149 17.24 -13.19 -9.80
CA THR A 149 16.94 -12.20 -10.85
C THR A 149 15.80 -12.63 -11.77
N PHE A 150 15.20 -11.69 -12.49
CA PHE A 150 14.27 -11.92 -13.59
C PHE A 150 14.64 -11.17 -14.87
N ASP A 151 14.27 -11.72 -16.02
CA ASP A 151 14.32 -11.06 -17.33
C ASP A 151 13.01 -10.30 -17.60
N ALA A 152 13.13 -9.05 -18.07
CA ALA A 152 12.03 -8.21 -18.51
C ALA A 152 12.32 -7.53 -19.86
N GLU A 153 11.27 -7.14 -20.56
CA GLU A 153 11.34 -6.40 -21.81
C GLU A 153 10.45 -5.15 -21.77
N LEU A 154 11.08 -4.00 -21.94
CA LEU A 154 10.41 -2.72 -22.19
C LEU A 154 10.33 -2.51 -23.71
N THR A 155 9.12 -2.40 -24.26
CA THR A 155 8.88 -2.04 -25.66
C THR A 155 8.38 -0.59 -25.75
N LEU A 156 9.11 0.25 -26.50
CA LEU A 156 8.73 1.63 -26.83
C LEU A 156 8.27 1.71 -28.29
N THR A 157 6.97 1.86 -28.53
CA THR A 157 6.39 1.92 -29.89
C THR A 157 6.07 3.36 -30.29
N ASN A 158 6.77 3.89 -31.30
CA ASN A 158 6.54 5.25 -31.79
C ASN A 158 5.43 5.28 -32.85
N THR A 159 4.35 6.02 -32.59
CA THR A 159 3.23 6.25 -33.53
C THR A 159 3.28 7.63 -34.23
N GLY A 160 4.19 8.50 -33.80
CA GLY A 160 4.28 9.92 -34.15
C GLY A 160 5.44 10.24 -35.11
N PRO A 161 6.02 11.45 -35.02
CA PRO A 161 7.24 11.81 -35.75
C PRO A 161 8.44 10.94 -35.36
N ASP A 162 9.44 10.81 -36.23
CA ASP A 162 10.66 10.03 -35.95
C ASP A 162 11.38 10.54 -34.68
N ILE A 163 11.68 9.64 -33.74
CA ILE A 163 12.51 9.95 -32.57
C ILE A 163 13.98 9.95 -33.04
N PRO A 164 14.75 11.05 -32.88
CA PRO A 164 16.05 11.20 -33.50
C PRO A 164 17.13 10.32 -32.86
N ALA A 165 18.10 9.89 -33.69
CA ALA A 165 19.40 9.40 -33.23
C ALA A 165 20.18 10.53 -32.54
N GLY A 166 20.97 10.23 -31.51
CA GLY A 166 21.68 11.26 -30.74
C GLY A 166 22.49 10.71 -29.56
N ASN A 167 23.27 11.58 -28.90
CA ASN A 167 24.23 11.23 -27.86
C ASN A 167 23.97 11.98 -26.55
N ASN A 168 23.76 11.24 -25.45
CA ASN A 168 23.75 11.59 -24.01
C ASN A 168 22.90 12.80 -23.54
N THR A 169 22.29 13.57 -24.43
CA THR A 169 21.76 14.91 -24.12
C THR A 169 20.46 15.26 -24.87
N ALA A 170 19.94 14.35 -25.70
CA ALA A 170 18.75 14.61 -26.52
C ALA A 170 17.43 14.52 -25.74
N TRP A 171 17.33 13.56 -24.82
CA TRP A 171 16.18 13.31 -23.95
C TRP A 171 16.57 12.32 -22.85
N SER A 172 15.69 12.10 -21.88
CA SER A 172 15.80 11.06 -20.86
C SER A 172 14.40 10.56 -20.47
N LEU A 173 14.27 9.25 -20.27
CA LEU A 173 13.05 8.58 -19.83
C LEU A 173 13.22 8.18 -18.36
N TYR A 174 12.44 8.80 -17.46
CA TYR A 174 12.44 8.51 -16.03
C TYR A 174 11.24 7.65 -15.64
N PHE A 175 11.44 6.73 -14.70
CA PHE A 175 10.40 5.81 -14.21
C PHE A 175 10.76 5.25 -12.83
N SER A 176 9.75 4.84 -12.05
CA SER A 176 10.00 4.13 -10.79
C SER A 176 9.87 2.61 -10.97
N HIS A 177 10.73 1.86 -10.28
CA HIS A 177 10.80 0.39 -10.35
C HIS A 177 11.27 -0.15 -8.99
N SER A 178 10.67 -1.23 -8.49
CA SER A 178 10.95 -1.76 -7.14
C SER A 178 12.29 -2.51 -7.04
N SER A 179 12.63 -3.31 -8.05
CA SER A 179 13.89 -4.08 -8.11
C SER A 179 15.07 -3.27 -8.68
N LEU A 180 16.28 -3.57 -8.21
CA LEU A 180 17.52 -3.12 -8.86
C LEU A 180 17.58 -3.64 -10.29
N ILE A 181 17.95 -2.77 -11.23
CA ILE A 181 18.21 -3.14 -12.63
C ILE A 181 19.70 -3.48 -12.77
N GLU A 182 19.98 -4.67 -13.30
CA GLU A 182 21.30 -5.26 -13.43
C GLU A 182 22.14 -4.61 -14.56
N PRO A 183 23.49 -4.66 -14.49
CA PRO A 183 24.30 -5.18 -13.39
C PRO A 183 24.20 -4.34 -12.11
N ASP A 184 24.09 -5.01 -10.97
CA ASP A 184 24.08 -4.38 -9.64
C ASP A 184 25.09 -3.23 -9.52
N ARG A 185 24.64 -2.11 -8.95
CA ARG A 185 25.37 -0.82 -8.87
C ARG A 185 25.52 -0.08 -10.21
N ILE A 186 24.42 0.07 -10.95
CA ILE A 186 24.30 1.07 -12.03
C ILE A 186 24.32 2.55 -11.55
N TYR A 187 24.93 2.84 -10.39
CA TYR A 187 25.12 4.17 -9.81
C TYR A 187 26.60 4.34 -9.38
N PRO A 188 27.23 5.49 -9.64
CA PRO A 188 26.74 6.62 -10.44
C PRO A 188 26.92 6.38 -11.96
N ASP A 189 27.71 5.37 -12.35
CA ASP A 189 28.24 5.24 -13.70
C ASP A 189 27.22 4.75 -14.75
N GLY A 190 26.19 4.00 -14.35
CA GLY A 190 25.15 3.43 -15.23
C GLY A 190 25.63 2.29 -16.16
N ALA A 191 24.68 1.51 -16.71
CA ALA A 191 24.96 0.37 -17.59
C ALA A 191 24.34 0.50 -19.00
N GLU A 192 25.08 0.08 -20.03
CA GLU A 192 24.54 0.04 -21.40
C GLU A 192 23.54 -1.10 -21.56
N LEU A 193 22.33 -0.76 -22.03
CA LEU A 193 21.29 -1.71 -22.38
C LEU A 193 21.66 -2.32 -23.73
N THR A 194 22.47 -3.39 -23.67
CA THR A 194 23.21 -3.98 -24.80
C THR A 194 22.41 -4.07 -26.10
N GLY A 195 22.94 -3.48 -27.17
CA GLY A 195 22.35 -3.52 -28.51
C GLY A 195 21.23 -2.51 -28.78
N THR A 196 20.69 -1.84 -27.76
CA THR A 196 19.66 -0.79 -27.92
C THR A 196 20.25 0.58 -28.24
N GLY A 197 21.51 0.82 -27.85
CA GLY A 197 22.13 2.15 -27.85
C GLY A 197 21.58 3.08 -26.76
N LEU A 198 21.01 2.51 -25.69
CA LEU A 198 20.55 3.23 -24.51
C LEU A 198 21.40 2.86 -23.29
N LYS A 199 21.39 3.71 -22.27
CA LYS A 199 22.08 3.50 -21.00
C LYS A 199 21.17 3.83 -19.82
N VAL A 200 21.10 2.95 -18.84
CA VAL A 200 20.27 3.06 -17.63
C VAL A 200 21.11 3.49 -16.42
N TYR A 201 20.51 4.28 -15.54
CA TYR A 201 21.04 4.69 -14.25
C TYR A 201 19.94 4.53 -13.19
N ASN A 202 20.32 4.10 -11.99
CA ASN A 202 19.55 4.45 -10.79
C ASN A 202 19.84 5.92 -10.48
N VAL A 203 18.81 6.69 -10.11
CA VAL A 203 18.94 8.10 -9.73
C VAL A 203 19.14 8.19 -8.22
N ASN A 204 18.15 7.71 -7.48
CA ASN A 204 18.20 7.38 -6.05
C ASN A 204 16.90 6.63 -5.70
N GLY A 205 16.92 5.73 -4.71
CA GLY A 205 15.73 4.95 -4.32
C GLY A 205 15.14 4.16 -5.50
N TYR A 206 13.82 4.11 -5.59
CA TYR A 206 13.10 3.48 -6.69
C TYR A 206 13.18 4.19 -8.06
N LEU A 207 13.79 5.38 -8.17
CA LEU A 207 13.79 6.16 -9.41
C LEU A 207 14.95 5.80 -10.34
N TYR A 208 14.62 5.44 -11.58
CA TYR A 208 15.56 5.14 -12.65
C TYR A 208 15.44 6.14 -13.81
N ARG A 209 16.51 6.28 -14.60
CA ARG A 209 16.47 6.98 -15.90
C ARG A 209 17.21 6.23 -17.00
N ILE A 210 16.65 6.26 -18.20
CA ILE A 210 17.24 5.74 -19.44
C ILE A 210 17.56 6.92 -20.37
N VAL A 211 18.78 6.94 -20.92
CA VAL A 211 19.27 7.98 -21.84
C VAL A 211 19.81 7.34 -23.14
N PRO A 212 19.73 8.01 -24.30
CA PRO A 212 20.37 7.55 -25.52
C PRO A 212 21.88 7.82 -25.50
N ILE A 213 22.70 6.83 -25.86
CA ILE A 213 24.15 7.00 -26.03
C ILE A 213 24.52 7.12 -27.53
N ALA A 214 25.77 7.44 -27.86
CA ALA A 214 26.21 7.71 -29.24
C ALA A 214 25.95 6.58 -30.28
N SER A 215 25.65 5.35 -29.84
CA SER A 215 25.24 4.23 -30.70
C SER A 215 23.73 4.23 -31.03
N PHE A 216 22.91 5.03 -30.35
CA PHE A 216 21.46 5.13 -30.54
C PHE A 216 21.09 5.51 -31.97
N ARG A 217 20.15 4.78 -32.57
CA ARG A 217 19.74 4.95 -33.97
C ARG A 217 18.40 5.66 -34.17
N GLY A 218 17.77 6.12 -33.08
CA GLY A 218 16.42 6.67 -33.12
C GLY A 218 15.34 5.59 -33.16
N ILE A 219 14.07 6.01 -33.08
CA ILE A 219 12.91 5.13 -33.27
C ILE A 219 12.05 5.74 -34.39
N PRO A 220 12.13 5.23 -35.62
CA PRO A 220 11.32 5.72 -36.73
C PRO A 220 9.82 5.58 -36.47
N ARG A 221 9.02 6.37 -37.18
CA ARG A 221 7.57 6.33 -37.16
C ARG A 221 7.04 4.92 -37.47
N ASN A 222 6.07 4.49 -36.67
CA ASN A 222 5.44 3.17 -36.74
C ASN A 222 6.45 2.02 -36.57
N LYS A 223 7.51 2.24 -35.78
CA LYS A 223 8.46 1.21 -35.32
C LYS A 223 8.50 1.17 -33.79
N GLY A 224 8.87 0.01 -33.28
CA GLY A 224 9.13 -0.20 -31.86
C GLY A 224 10.60 -0.51 -31.61
N LEU A 225 11.10 -0.07 -30.45
CA LEU A 225 12.37 -0.52 -29.89
C LEU A 225 12.07 -1.45 -28.70
N LYS A 226 12.62 -2.66 -28.74
CA LYS A 226 12.64 -3.60 -27.61
C LYS A 226 13.90 -3.33 -26.79
N ILE A 227 13.74 -3.27 -25.48
CA ILE A 227 14.76 -2.98 -24.49
C ILE A 227 14.71 -4.11 -23.46
N PRO A 228 15.46 -5.21 -23.68
CA PRO A 228 15.62 -6.24 -22.67
C PRO A 228 16.49 -5.70 -21.53
N PHE A 229 16.15 -6.06 -20.30
CA PHE A 229 16.98 -5.85 -19.12
C PHE A 229 16.71 -6.96 -18.10
N GLN A 230 17.65 -7.14 -17.19
CA GLN A 230 17.56 -8.05 -16.07
C GLN A 230 17.42 -7.23 -14.79
N ALA A 231 16.73 -7.74 -13.77
CA ALA A 231 16.56 -7.06 -12.49
C ALA A 231 16.49 -8.06 -11.33
N ASN A 232 16.79 -7.59 -10.10
CA ASN A 232 16.96 -8.47 -8.95
C ASN A 232 15.63 -9.01 -8.37
N GLY A 233 15.72 -10.15 -7.69
CA GLY A 233 14.58 -10.87 -7.13
C GLY A 233 13.65 -11.44 -8.20
N ALA A 234 12.34 -11.22 -8.04
CA ALA A 234 11.31 -11.64 -8.98
C ALA A 234 10.12 -10.68 -8.95
N ASN A 235 9.50 -10.47 -10.11
CA ASN A 235 8.35 -9.61 -10.35
C ASN A 235 7.14 -10.49 -10.72
N VAL A 236 6.16 -10.59 -9.83
CA VAL A 236 5.00 -11.49 -9.97
C VAL A 236 3.65 -10.81 -9.75
N ALA A 237 3.61 -9.50 -9.50
CA ALA A 237 2.38 -8.71 -9.44
C ALA A 237 2.46 -7.54 -10.43
N ARG A 238 1.35 -7.19 -11.08
CA ARG A 238 1.32 -6.02 -11.99
C ARG A 238 1.71 -4.72 -11.29
N THR A 239 1.45 -4.65 -9.99
CA THR A 239 1.73 -3.49 -9.13
C THR A 239 3.20 -3.28 -8.79
N ASP A 240 4.07 -4.24 -9.11
CA ASP A 240 5.53 -4.06 -9.07
C ASP A 240 5.98 -2.99 -10.09
N VAL A 241 5.20 -2.78 -11.15
CA VAL A 241 5.47 -1.82 -12.22
C VAL A 241 4.69 -0.52 -11.99
N MET A 242 5.39 0.55 -11.64
CA MET A 242 4.76 1.79 -11.21
C MET A 242 4.38 2.70 -12.41
N PRO A 243 3.20 3.34 -12.42
CA PRO A 243 2.74 4.20 -13.53
C PRO A 243 3.36 5.62 -13.50
N ASN A 244 3.08 6.42 -14.53
CA ASN A 244 3.55 7.79 -14.78
C ASN A 244 5.04 7.91 -15.15
N TRP A 245 5.50 7.04 -16.03
CA TRP A 245 6.82 7.16 -16.67
C TRP A 245 6.86 8.48 -17.45
N TYR A 246 7.98 9.21 -17.42
CA TYR A 246 8.01 10.58 -17.94
C TYR A 246 9.27 10.93 -18.75
N MET A 247 9.07 11.80 -19.74
CA MET A 247 10.09 12.32 -20.64
C MET A 247 10.64 13.65 -20.13
N VAL A 248 11.96 13.81 -20.19
CA VAL A 248 12.71 15.04 -19.86
C VAL A 248 13.64 15.37 -21.03
N ALA A 249 13.93 16.64 -21.26
CA ALA A 249 15.04 17.07 -22.11
C ALA A 249 15.58 18.45 -21.69
N PRO A 250 16.85 18.78 -22.00
CA PRO A 250 17.45 20.04 -21.56
C PRO A 250 16.69 21.28 -22.06
N ASN A 251 16.27 22.16 -21.14
CA ASN A 251 15.45 23.35 -21.39
C ASN A 251 13.99 23.07 -21.80
N ALA A 252 13.48 21.85 -21.61
CA ALA A 252 12.08 21.50 -21.77
C ALA A 252 11.43 21.16 -20.40
N GLN A 253 10.13 21.40 -20.29
CA GLN A 253 9.32 20.97 -19.15
C GLN A 253 9.03 19.46 -19.23
N PRO A 254 9.25 18.68 -18.14
CA PRO A 254 8.95 17.26 -18.09
C PRO A 254 7.51 16.91 -18.45
N ARG A 255 7.29 15.74 -19.07
CA ARG A 255 5.96 15.25 -19.47
C ARG A 255 5.79 13.76 -19.20
N THR A 256 4.80 13.38 -18.40
CA THR A 256 4.31 11.99 -18.30
C THR A 256 3.94 11.45 -19.68
N ILE A 257 4.31 10.21 -19.98
CA ILE A 257 3.89 9.48 -21.17
C ILE A 257 2.41 9.13 -21.03
N ASP A 258 1.59 9.58 -21.98
CA ASP A 258 0.12 9.47 -21.94
C ASP A 258 -0.33 8.01 -21.69
N SER A 259 0.33 7.02 -22.30
CA SER A 259 0.01 5.59 -22.14
C SER A 259 0.34 4.97 -20.78
N THR A 260 1.01 5.70 -19.88
CA THR A 260 1.33 5.26 -18.51
C THR A 260 0.68 6.14 -17.44
N SER A 261 -0.12 7.13 -17.83
CA SER A 261 -0.61 8.18 -16.93
C SER A 261 -1.71 7.71 -15.98
N GLY A 262 -1.72 8.24 -14.76
CA GLY A 262 -2.71 7.92 -13.73
C GLY A 262 -2.29 6.77 -12.82
N ASN A 263 -3.21 5.83 -12.56
CA ASN A 263 -2.97 4.62 -11.73
C ASN A 263 -3.36 3.32 -12.46
N ASP A 264 -3.66 3.41 -13.76
CA ASP A 264 -3.98 2.29 -14.62
C ASP A 264 -2.68 1.60 -15.08
N LEU A 265 -2.72 0.27 -15.20
CA LEU A 265 -1.60 -0.59 -15.54
C LEU A 265 -1.77 -1.26 -16.92
N ASN A 266 -2.62 -0.72 -17.80
CA ASN A 266 -2.82 -1.19 -19.19
C ASN A 266 -1.53 -1.30 -20.02
N PHE A 267 -0.45 -0.61 -19.64
CA PHE A 267 0.88 -0.73 -20.26
C PHE A 267 1.71 -1.93 -19.75
N VAL A 268 1.22 -2.69 -18.78
CA VAL A 268 1.87 -3.87 -18.21
C VAL A 268 1.29 -5.13 -18.88
N GLY A 269 2.16 -5.97 -19.43
CA GLY A 269 1.81 -7.20 -20.13
C GLY A 269 1.17 -8.28 -19.24
N ALA A 270 0.54 -9.27 -19.87
CA ALA A 270 -0.16 -10.34 -19.15
C ALA A 270 0.81 -11.35 -18.50
N TYR A 271 0.48 -11.75 -17.26
CA TYR A 271 1.18 -12.77 -16.49
C TYR A 271 0.60 -14.15 -16.84
N ASP A 272 0.61 -14.48 -18.13
CA ASP A 272 -0.08 -15.61 -18.77
C ASP A 272 0.53 -17.00 -18.52
N THR A 273 1.75 -17.07 -17.99
CA THR A 273 2.56 -18.29 -17.92
C THR A 273 3.29 -18.42 -16.59
N LYS A 274 3.58 -19.67 -16.19
CA LYS A 274 4.26 -19.99 -14.92
C LYS A 274 5.58 -19.23 -14.72
N ARG A 275 6.31 -18.93 -15.80
CA ARG A 275 7.56 -18.14 -15.79
C ARG A 275 7.34 -16.67 -15.41
N LYS A 276 6.13 -16.13 -15.57
CA LYS A 276 5.78 -14.75 -15.21
C LYS A 276 5.13 -14.64 -13.83
N TYR A 277 4.25 -15.57 -13.44
CA TYR A 277 3.51 -15.46 -12.16
C TYR A 277 4.12 -16.21 -10.96
N LYS A 278 5.24 -16.93 -11.15
CA LYS A 278 5.98 -17.57 -10.05
C LYS A 278 7.35 -16.92 -9.88
N ARG A 279 7.85 -16.88 -8.65
CA ARG A 279 9.21 -16.39 -8.32
C ARG A 279 10.32 -17.35 -8.73
N THR A 280 10.02 -18.64 -8.81
CA THR A 280 11.00 -19.71 -9.08
C THR A 280 10.28 -21.00 -9.46
N VAL A 281 11.01 -22.01 -9.94
CA VAL A 281 10.47 -23.33 -10.31
C VAL A 281 9.85 -24.07 -9.11
N GLY A 282 10.42 -23.88 -7.91
CA GLY A 282 9.94 -24.51 -6.66
C GLY A 282 8.75 -23.81 -5.99
N ASP A 283 8.29 -22.70 -6.55
CA ASP A 283 7.19 -21.89 -6.03
C ASP A 283 5.84 -22.58 -6.27
N LEU A 284 5.08 -22.89 -5.22
CA LEU A 284 3.85 -23.68 -5.32
C LEU A 284 2.62 -22.83 -5.62
N TYR A 285 2.66 -21.52 -5.34
CA TYR A 285 1.53 -20.60 -5.57
C TYR A 285 1.17 -20.46 -7.05
N ASN A 286 -0.13 -20.45 -7.37
CA ASN A 286 -0.65 -20.16 -8.71
C ASN A 286 -1.86 -19.20 -8.54
N PRO A 287 -2.17 -18.35 -9.54
CA PRO A 287 -3.40 -17.56 -9.58
C PRO A 287 -4.61 -18.47 -9.38
N TYR A 288 -5.50 -18.10 -8.45
CA TYR A 288 -6.66 -18.94 -8.14
C TYR A 288 -7.62 -18.98 -9.33
N THR A 289 -8.06 -20.17 -9.71
CA THR A 289 -9.17 -20.35 -10.67
C THR A 289 -10.52 -20.16 -9.97
N ALA A 290 -11.61 -20.15 -10.76
CA ALA A 290 -12.96 -20.24 -10.19
C ALA A 290 -13.15 -21.50 -9.31
N ILE A 291 -12.49 -22.62 -9.64
CA ILE A 291 -12.61 -23.89 -8.91
C ILE A 291 -11.81 -23.86 -7.59
N ASP A 292 -10.64 -23.21 -7.59
CA ASP A 292 -9.85 -23.01 -6.36
C ASP A 292 -10.62 -22.14 -5.37
N ARG A 293 -11.20 -21.01 -5.84
CA ARG A 293 -12.08 -20.17 -5.01
C ARG A 293 -13.34 -20.93 -4.55
N PHE A 294 -13.91 -21.80 -5.38
CA PHE A 294 -15.06 -22.63 -4.97
C PHE A 294 -14.71 -23.55 -3.80
N THR A 295 -13.48 -24.09 -3.81
CA THR A 295 -12.96 -24.98 -2.77
C THR A 295 -12.59 -24.21 -1.50
N LEU A 296 -11.96 -23.04 -1.64
CA LEU A 296 -11.59 -22.16 -0.52
C LEU A 296 -12.82 -21.59 0.21
N PHE A 297 -13.87 -21.24 -0.53
CA PHE A 297 -15.12 -20.68 -0.01
C PHE A 297 -16.21 -21.76 0.21
N ALA A 298 -15.85 -23.05 0.30
CA ALA A 298 -16.78 -24.17 0.43
C ALA A 298 -17.44 -24.24 1.83
N TYR A 299 -18.40 -23.35 2.10
CA TYR A 299 -19.04 -23.25 3.40
C TYR A 299 -20.11 -24.31 3.65
N HIS A 300 -19.96 -25.07 4.74
CA HIS A 300 -20.88 -26.13 5.16
C HIS A 300 -22.11 -25.62 5.93
N GLY A 301 -22.81 -24.63 5.38
CA GLY A 301 -24.09 -24.16 5.88
C GLY A 301 -24.33 -22.66 5.68
N LYS A 302 -25.60 -22.29 5.43
CA LYS A 302 -26.06 -20.90 5.55
C LYS A 302 -26.61 -20.69 6.96
N SER A 303 -25.79 -20.15 7.87
CA SER A 303 -26.29 -19.73 9.17
C SER A 303 -26.83 -18.31 9.07
N GLY A 304 -28.14 -18.14 9.26
CA GLY A 304 -28.80 -16.83 9.29
C GLY A 304 -28.60 -16.06 10.61
N ALA A 305 -27.66 -16.47 11.44
CA ALA A 305 -27.41 -15.86 12.74
C ALA A 305 -26.70 -14.49 12.60
N LYS A 306 -27.29 -13.44 13.17
CA LYS A 306 -26.61 -12.16 13.39
C LYS A 306 -25.47 -12.37 14.40
N ARG A 307 -24.22 -12.07 14.03
CA ARG A 307 -23.06 -12.04 14.95
C ARG A 307 -22.77 -10.59 15.37
N ILE A 308 -22.34 -10.40 16.62
CA ILE A 308 -21.66 -9.17 17.07
C ILE A 308 -20.18 -9.28 16.71
N ILE A 309 -19.63 -8.29 16.00
CA ILE A 309 -18.19 -8.21 15.71
C ILE A 309 -17.65 -6.90 16.33
N PRO A 310 -16.55 -6.94 17.12
CA PRO A 310 -15.94 -8.14 17.71
C PRO A 310 -16.88 -8.89 18.66
N THR A 311 -16.64 -10.20 18.75
CA THR A 311 -17.44 -11.17 19.52
C THR A 311 -17.25 -10.94 21.03
N PRO A 312 -18.33 -10.81 21.82
CA PRO A 312 -18.22 -10.51 23.24
C PRO A 312 -17.73 -11.69 24.08
N VAL A 313 -17.34 -11.42 25.33
CA VAL A 313 -17.04 -12.48 26.32
C VAL A 313 -18.30 -13.31 26.66
N SER A 314 -19.49 -12.69 26.74
CA SER A 314 -20.76 -13.40 26.93
C SER A 314 -21.94 -12.61 26.36
N GLU A 315 -22.86 -13.31 25.69
CA GLU A 315 -24.15 -12.79 25.23
C GLU A 315 -25.28 -13.79 25.53
N ASN A 316 -26.48 -13.27 25.81
CA ASN A 316 -27.71 -14.03 25.99
C ASN A 316 -28.85 -13.20 25.39
N LEU A 317 -29.29 -13.55 24.18
CA LEU A 317 -30.16 -12.72 23.34
C LEU A 317 -31.38 -13.50 22.85
N ASP A 318 -32.56 -12.92 23.09
CA ASP A 318 -33.84 -13.36 22.52
C ASP A 318 -34.02 -12.69 21.15
N SER A 319 -34.00 -13.49 20.08
CA SER A 319 -34.17 -13.03 18.71
C SER A 319 -35.65 -12.84 18.29
N ILE A 320 -36.60 -13.18 19.16
CA ILE A 320 -38.04 -13.03 18.96
C ILE A 320 -38.51 -11.72 19.59
N LYS A 321 -38.19 -11.46 20.87
CA LYS A 321 -38.42 -10.14 21.50
C LYS A 321 -37.43 -9.13 20.94
N THR A 322 -37.89 -8.21 20.10
CA THR A 322 -37.05 -7.21 19.45
C THR A 322 -37.67 -5.82 19.52
N MET A 323 -36.85 -4.78 19.65
CA MET A 323 -37.29 -3.39 19.74
C MET A 323 -36.57 -2.53 18.70
N LYS A 324 -37.31 -1.65 18.03
CA LYS A 324 -36.74 -0.69 17.08
C LYS A 324 -36.33 0.58 17.82
N ILE A 325 -35.03 0.89 17.82
CA ILE A 325 -34.42 2.01 18.55
C ILE A 325 -34.18 3.26 17.70
N THR A 326 -34.61 3.26 16.44
CA THR A 326 -34.49 4.40 15.52
C THR A 326 -35.83 5.13 15.38
N GLY A 327 -35.94 6.27 16.06
CA GLY A 327 -37.14 7.10 16.11
C GLY A 327 -36.97 8.27 17.08
N ALA A 328 -37.74 9.34 16.90
CA ALA A 328 -37.71 10.53 17.75
C ALA A 328 -38.42 10.32 19.13
N ASP A 329 -38.92 9.12 19.38
CA ASP A 329 -39.53 8.68 20.63
C ASP A 329 -38.54 7.99 21.57
N TRP A 330 -37.39 7.54 21.06
CA TRP A 330 -36.25 7.07 21.85
C TRP A 330 -35.31 8.21 22.18
N VAL A 331 -34.77 8.25 23.40
CA VAL A 331 -33.81 9.27 23.86
C VAL A 331 -32.59 8.63 24.50
N VAL A 332 -31.41 9.22 24.30
CA VAL A 332 -30.19 8.81 25.02
C VAL A 332 -30.15 9.54 26.37
N VAL A 333 -30.02 8.81 27.46
CA VAL A 333 -29.99 9.35 28.84
C VAL A 333 -28.59 9.19 29.40
N VAL A 334 -27.92 10.32 29.66
CA VAL A 334 -26.56 10.39 30.16
C VAL A 334 -26.57 10.44 31.70
N GLY A 335 -26.19 9.33 32.34
CA GLY A 335 -26.10 9.17 33.79
C GLY A 335 -24.91 9.90 34.41
N ASN A 336 -23.77 9.92 33.71
CA ASN A 336 -22.53 10.53 34.17
C ASN A 336 -22.04 11.61 33.19
N GLU A 337 -21.65 12.78 33.68
CA GLU A 337 -21.25 13.91 32.81
C GLU A 337 -20.01 13.65 31.94
N LEU A 338 -19.14 12.72 32.35
CA LEU A 338 -18.00 12.26 31.54
C LEU A 338 -18.44 11.60 30.22
N LEU A 339 -19.66 11.06 30.16
CA LEU A 339 -20.23 10.35 29.01
C LEU A 339 -21.01 11.27 28.06
N THR A 340 -20.93 12.60 28.23
CA THR A 340 -21.71 13.57 27.43
C THR A 340 -21.38 13.47 25.93
N SER A 341 -20.11 13.26 25.57
CA SER A 341 -19.66 13.06 24.19
C SER A 341 -20.15 11.73 23.61
N ASP A 342 -20.12 10.66 24.41
CA ASP A 342 -20.51 9.32 24.00
C ASP A 342 -22.03 9.23 23.78
N GLY A 343 -22.80 9.89 24.66
CA GLY A 343 -24.23 10.06 24.51
C GLY A 343 -24.64 10.84 23.27
N GLN A 344 -23.91 11.92 22.94
CA GLN A 344 -24.15 12.64 21.69
C GLN A 344 -23.78 11.79 20.46
N HIS A 345 -22.67 11.04 20.49
CA HIS A 345 -22.30 10.12 19.41
C HIS A 345 -23.39 9.08 19.14
N LEU A 346 -23.95 8.45 20.18
CA LEU A 346 -25.07 7.52 20.03
C LEU A 346 -26.33 8.23 19.51
N ALA A 347 -26.65 9.42 20.02
CA ALA A 347 -27.82 10.19 19.61
C ALA A 347 -27.74 10.59 18.11
N ASP A 348 -26.57 11.02 17.64
CA ASP A 348 -26.31 11.34 16.23
C ASP A 348 -26.50 10.10 15.33
N LYS A 349 -25.98 8.94 15.75
CA LYS A 349 -26.11 7.66 15.03
C LYS A 349 -27.57 7.19 14.93
N LEU A 350 -28.35 7.36 16.01
CA LEU A 350 -29.77 6.98 16.04
C LEU A 350 -30.72 8.08 15.51
N LYS A 351 -30.19 9.28 15.22
CA LYS A 351 -30.91 10.48 14.78
C LYS A 351 -31.96 10.95 15.80
N THR A 352 -31.54 11.02 17.07
CA THR A 352 -32.34 11.51 18.20
C THR A 352 -31.52 12.49 19.06
N ILE A 353 -31.97 12.79 20.28
CA ILE A 353 -31.33 13.68 21.26
C ILE A 353 -30.69 12.89 22.43
N ALA A 354 -29.69 13.52 23.05
CA ALA A 354 -29.16 13.13 24.35
C ALA A 354 -29.63 14.12 25.44
N ILE A 355 -30.05 13.61 26.60
CA ILE A 355 -30.45 14.38 27.79
C ILE A 355 -29.68 13.90 29.02
N LYS A 356 -29.71 14.66 30.13
CA LYS A 356 -29.08 14.25 31.39
C LYS A 356 -30.05 13.50 32.30
N ALA A 357 -29.57 12.52 33.06
CA ALA A 357 -30.39 11.66 33.93
C ALA A 357 -31.06 12.37 35.13
N ASN A 358 -30.84 13.68 35.31
CA ASN A 358 -31.61 14.50 36.26
C ASN A 358 -32.91 15.06 35.65
N GLU A 359 -33.15 14.86 34.36
CA GLU A 359 -34.45 15.01 33.72
C GLU A 359 -35.27 13.72 33.92
N ALA A 360 -36.60 13.81 33.95
CA ALA A 360 -37.45 12.62 34.08
C ALA A 360 -37.33 11.76 32.81
N PRO A 361 -36.87 10.49 32.89
CA PRO A 361 -36.62 9.69 31.70
C PRO A 361 -37.93 9.42 30.94
N PRO A 362 -37.93 9.48 29.60
CA PRO A 362 -39.12 9.19 28.79
C PRO A 362 -39.45 7.70 28.81
N ASN A 363 -40.60 7.32 28.23
CA ASN A 363 -41.06 5.92 28.19
C ASN A 363 -40.17 4.98 27.35
N ARG A 364 -39.18 5.50 26.62
CA ARG A 364 -38.24 4.75 25.77
C ARG A 364 -36.87 5.43 25.80
N TYR A 365 -35.85 4.76 26.33
CA TYR A 365 -34.52 5.36 26.45
C TYR A 365 -33.36 4.36 26.40
N ILE A 366 -32.20 4.90 26.04
CA ILE A 366 -30.90 4.21 26.16
C ILE A 366 -30.08 4.95 27.23
N GLU A 367 -29.94 4.34 28.40
CA GLU A 367 -29.17 4.86 29.53
C GLU A 367 -27.69 4.52 29.39
N LEU A 368 -26.82 5.51 29.64
CA LEU A 368 -25.37 5.40 29.60
C LEU A 368 -24.80 5.84 30.96
N ASP A 369 -24.14 4.95 31.69
CA ASP A 369 -23.66 5.23 33.04
C ASP A 369 -22.34 4.48 33.36
N LEU A 370 -21.65 4.89 34.43
CA LEU A 370 -20.44 4.22 34.92
C LEU A 370 -20.79 3.27 36.08
N ASP A 371 -20.23 2.06 36.07
CA ASP A 371 -20.38 1.08 37.14
C ASP A 371 -19.03 0.76 37.80
N PRO A 372 -18.72 1.32 38.98
CA PRO A 372 -17.46 1.11 39.68
C PRO A 372 -17.32 -0.28 40.30
N SER A 373 -18.29 -1.19 40.13
CA SER A 373 -18.11 -2.61 40.45
C SER A 373 -17.36 -3.37 39.35
N LEU A 374 -17.37 -2.87 38.10
CA LEU A 374 -16.60 -3.40 36.99
C LEU A 374 -15.12 -3.01 37.15
N ARG A 375 -14.21 -4.00 37.20
CA ARG A 375 -12.80 -3.81 37.56
C ARG A 375 -11.80 -3.87 36.40
N THR A 376 -12.21 -4.43 35.27
CA THR A 376 -11.37 -4.52 34.07
C THR A 376 -11.49 -3.20 33.29
N PRO A 377 -10.40 -2.54 32.88
CA PRO A 377 -10.48 -1.38 32.00
C PRO A 377 -11.23 -1.71 30.70
N GLU A 378 -11.92 -0.72 30.14
CA GLU A 378 -12.70 -0.83 28.90
C GLU A 378 -13.82 -1.90 28.94
N SER A 379 -14.18 -2.43 30.12
CA SER A 379 -15.23 -3.45 30.27
C SER A 379 -16.61 -2.85 30.43
N TYR A 380 -17.64 -3.59 30.00
CA TYR A 380 -19.03 -3.14 30.09
C TYR A 380 -20.04 -4.28 30.20
N THR A 381 -21.24 -3.89 30.62
CA THR A 381 -22.48 -4.65 30.47
C THR A 381 -23.46 -3.85 29.62
N MET A 382 -24.29 -4.55 28.84
CA MET A 382 -25.43 -3.98 28.14
C MET A 382 -26.64 -4.86 28.41
N VAL A 383 -27.78 -4.26 28.75
CA VAL A 383 -29.06 -4.95 28.98
C VAL A 383 -30.13 -4.27 28.14
N SER A 384 -30.83 -5.02 27.30
CA SER A 384 -31.98 -4.57 26.52
C SER A 384 -33.26 -5.24 26.99
N ASP A 385 -34.18 -4.45 27.56
CA ASP A 385 -35.43 -4.91 28.15
C ASP A 385 -36.61 -4.48 27.27
N TYR A 386 -37.20 -5.45 26.58
CA TYR A 386 -38.35 -5.24 25.68
C TYR A 386 -39.63 -4.90 26.44
N ASP A 387 -39.84 -5.44 27.64
CA ASP A 387 -41.08 -5.23 28.40
C ASP A 387 -41.11 -3.84 29.04
N LYS A 388 -39.95 -3.27 29.38
CA LYS A 388 -39.78 -1.85 29.78
C LYS A 388 -39.53 -0.88 28.62
N GLN A 389 -39.12 -1.37 27.44
CA GLN A 389 -38.65 -0.59 26.29
C GLN A 389 -37.41 0.28 26.63
N THR A 390 -36.43 -0.32 27.31
CA THR A 390 -35.21 0.36 27.77
C THR A 390 -33.96 -0.41 27.38
N ILE A 391 -32.87 0.30 27.08
CA ILE A 391 -31.53 -0.28 27.03
C ILE A 391 -30.66 0.44 28.07
N THR A 392 -29.87 -0.29 28.85
CA THR A 392 -28.87 0.29 29.78
C THR A 392 -27.49 -0.24 29.39
N VAL A 393 -26.52 0.67 29.21
CA VAL A 393 -25.10 0.38 29.02
C VAL A 393 -24.33 0.91 30.22
N LYS A 394 -23.55 0.03 30.87
CA LYS A 394 -22.73 0.37 32.04
C LYS A 394 -21.29 -0.10 31.86
N GLY A 395 -20.35 0.83 31.89
CA GLY A 395 -18.91 0.57 31.72
C GLY A 395 -18.10 0.85 32.99
N SER A 396 -16.93 0.21 33.12
CA SER A 396 -15.95 0.55 34.17
C SER A 396 -15.37 1.96 33.98
N ASP A 397 -15.27 2.40 32.74
CA ASP A 397 -14.81 3.71 32.28
C ASP A 397 -15.59 4.15 31.02
N SER A 398 -15.29 5.35 30.51
CA SER A 398 -15.95 5.91 29.33
C SER A 398 -15.70 5.10 28.05
N ALA A 399 -14.53 4.47 27.91
CA ALA A 399 -14.23 3.62 26.76
C ALA A 399 -15.08 2.33 26.82
N GLY A 400 -15.27 1.75 28.00
CA GLY A 400 -16.21 0.64 28.21
C GLY A 400 -17.65 1.00 27.80
N VAL A 401 -18.16 2.15 28.22
CA VAL A 401 -19.49 2.64 27.78
C VAL A 401 -19.52 2.83 26.26
N PHE A 402 -18.48 3.42 25.66
CA PHE A 402 -18.39 3.59 24.21
C PHE A 402 -18.36 2.26 23.45
N TYR A 403 -17.64 1.25 23.93
CA TYR A 403 -17.66 -0.09 23.31
C TYR A 403 -19.00 -0.81 23.50
N GLY A 404 -19.72 -0.54 24.60
CA GLY A 404 -21.12 -0.91 24.76
C GLY A 404 -22.05 -0.25 23.75
N ILE A 405 -21.85 1.04 23.45
CA ILE A 405 -22.54 1.77 22.37
C ILE A 405 -22.27 1.10 21.01
N GLN A 406 -21.02 0.77 20.69
CA GLN A 406 -20.70 0.09 19.43
C GLN A 406 -21.32 -1.31 19.35
N THR A 407 -21.47 -2.01 20.48
CA THR A 407 -22.22 -3.28 20.57
C THR A 407 -23.72 -3.09 20.33
N VAL A 408 -24.37 -2.04 20.86
CA VAL A 408 -25.77 -1.71 20.51
C VAL A 408 -25.92 -1.42 19.01
N LEU A 409 -25.00 -0.64 18.43
CA LEU A 409 -24.97 -0.31 17.00
C LEU A 409 -24.62 -1.51 16.10
N SER A 410 -23.94 -2.54 16.62
CA SER A 410 -23.66 -3.80 15.93
C SER A 410 -24.84 -4.79 16.02
N LEU A 411 -25.62 -4.76 17.11
CA LEU A 411 -26.79 -5.60 17.31
C LEU A 411 -28.04 -5.14 16.53
N ALA A 412 -28.13 -3.84 16.24
CA ALA A 412 -29.14 -3.32 15.35
C ALA A 412 -29.01 -3.96 13.95
N SER A 413 -30.10 -4.48 13.39
CA SER A 413 -30.18 -4.67 11.93
C SER A 413 -30.24 -3.32 11.21
N LEU A 414 -30.07 -3.33 9.88
CA LEU A 414 -30.08 -2.15 9.01
C LEU A 414 -31.40 -1.33 9.07
N ASP A 415 -32.46 -1.88 9.68
CA ASP A 415 -33.72 -1.21 9.96
C ASP A 415 -33.77 -0.50 11.34
N GLY A 416 -32.74 -0.66 12.17
CA GLY A 416 -32.64 -0.15 13.53
C GLY A 416 -33.26 -1.04 14.61
N THR A 417 -33.47 -2.33 14.36
CA THR A 417 -34.09 -3.28 15.31
C THR A 417 -33.06 -4.11 16.08
N VAL A 418 -33.14 -4.07 17.42
CA VAL A 418 -32.23 -4.68 18.40
C VAL A 418 -32.95 -5.79 19.19
N PRO A 419 -32.33 -6.96 19.46
CA PRO A 419 -32.91 -8.01 20.30
C PRO A 419 -32.91 -7.66 21.79
N ASN A 420 -33.83 -8.28 22.54
CA ASN A 420 -33.89 -8.27 24.00
C ASN A 420 -32.82 -9.20 24.59
N GLY A 421 -32.17 -8.82 25.68
CA GLY A 421 -31.21 -9.69 26.37
C GLY A 421 -30.11 -8.96 27.12
N GLN A 422 -28.96 -9.61 27.24
CA GLN A 422 -27.79 -9.09 27.92
C GLN A 422 -26.49 -9.44 27.18
N VAL A 423 -25.53 -8.52 27.22
CA VAL A 423 -24.13 -8.72 26.84
C VAL A 423 -23.25 -8.32 28.03
N THR A 424 -22.16 -9.06 28.27
CA THR A 424 -21.10 -8.73 29.24
C THR A 424 -19.76 -8.99 28.57
N ASP A 425 -18.89 -7.98 28.56
CA ASP A 425 -17.77 -7.95 27.62
C ASP A 425 -16.60 -7.08 28.10
N HIS A 426 -15.39 -7.42 27.66
CA HIS A 426 -14.15 -6.68 27.88
C HIS A 426 -13.10 -7.12 26.85
N PRO A 427 -12.10 -6.29 26.52
CA PRO A 427 -11.03 -6.71 25.62
C PRO A 427 -10.12 -7.77 26.27
N ARG A 428 -9.47 -8.59 25.46
CA ARG A 428 -8.32 -9.42 25.88
C ARG A 428 -7.00 -8.64 25.99
N PHE A 429 -6.86 -7.56 25.21
CA PHE A 429 -5.62 -6.78 25.05
C PHE A 429 -5.86 -5.27 25.23
N GLU A 430 -4.94 -4.60 25.92
CA GLU A 430 -4.94 -3.13 26.06
C GLU A 430 -4.49 -2.41 24.76
N TYR A 431 -3.75 -3.10 23.88
CA TYR A 431 -3.28 -2.59 22.61
C TYR A 431 -4.00 -3.28 21.43
N ARG A 432 -4.86 -2.54 20.73
CA ARG A 432 -5.59 -3.04 19.55
C ARG A 432 -5.39 -2.06 18.39
N GLY A 433 -4.30 -2.29 17.64
CA GLY A 433 -3.71 -1.27 16.78
C GLY A 433 -4.00 -1.40 15.30
N MET A 434 -4.09 -0.26 14.64
CA MET A 434 -3.96 -0.12 13.19
C MET A 434 -2.82 0.87 12.90
N HIS A 435 -1.80 0.42 12.16
CA HIS A 435 -0.77 1.29 11.60
C HIS A 435 -1.16 1.77 10.21
N ILE A 436 -0.88 3.04 9.92
CA ILE A 436 -0.99 3.63 8.59
C ILE A 436 0.29 4.39 8.22
N ASP A 437 0.85 4.06 7.07
CA ASP A 437 1.81 4.90 6.37
C ASP A 437 1.08 5.96 5.54
N VAL A 438 1.50 7.23 5.71
CA VAL A 438 1.10 8.35 4.86
C VAL A 438 2.30 9.05 4.22
N ALA A 439 3.51 8.55 4.48
CA ALA A 439 4.78 9.08 4.01
C ALA A 439 5.06 8.68 2.55
N ARG A 440 4.90 7.39 2.22
CA ARG A 440 5.05 6.88 0.83
C ARG A 440 3.97 7.49 -0.06
N ASN A 441 2.69 7.41 0.33
CA ASN A 441 1.57 8.02 -0.40
C ASN A 441 0.50 8.62 0.56
N PHE A 442 0.36 9.95 0.49
CA PHE A 442 -0.41 10.79 1.43
C PHE A 442 -1.93 10.56 1.41
N ARG A 443 -2.57 10.87 2.54
CA ARG A 443 -4.02 10.75 2.80
C ARG A 443 -4.58 12.04 3.36
N THR A 444 -5.77 12.44 2.94
CA THR A 444 -6.45 13.62 3.50
C THR A 444 -6.97 13.35 4.90
N VAL A 445 -7.27 14.40 5.66
CA VAL A 445 -7.89 14.28 7.00
C VAL A 445 -9.21 13.49 6.95
N GLU A 446 -9.96 13.57 5.85
CA GLU A 446 -11.22 12.83 5.68
C GLU A 446 -10.99 11.32 5.47
N ASP A 447 -9.94 10.95 4.75
CA ASP A 447 -9.51 9.55 4.59
C ASP A 447 -9.10 8.93 5.94
N ILE A 448 -8.43 9.72 6.79
CA ILE A 448 -8.08 9.32 8.16
C ILE A 448 -9.32 9.21 9.05
N LYS A 449 -10.26 10.17 8.97
CA LYS A 449 -11.54 10.14 9.70
C LYS A 449 -12.38 8.90 9.35
N LYS A 450 -12.42 8.51 8.07
CA LYS A 450 -13.04 7.24 7.63
C LYS A 450 -12.42 6.03 8.34
N LEU A 451 -11.09 5.91 8.33
CA LEU A 451 -10.40 4.80 8.99
C LEU A 451 -10.67 4.78 10.51
N LEU A 452 -10.56 5.93 11.18
CA LEU A 452 -10.86 6.09 12.61
C LEU A 452 -12.32 5.76 12.96
N GLU A 453 -13.28 6.05 12.07
CA GLU A 453 -14.68 5.68 12.26
C GLU A 453 -14.87 4.15 12.26
N VAL A 454 -14.29 3.45 11.27
CA VAL A 454 -14.38 2.00 11.18
C VAL A 454 -13.58 1.31 12.29
N MET A 455 -12.44 1.88 12.71
CA MET A 455 -11.70 1.45 13.90
C MET A 455 -12.58 1.50 15.16
N ALA A 456 -13.29 2.61 15.39
CA ALA A 456 -14.21 2.76 16.52
C ALA A 456 -15.33 1.72 16.48
N MET A 457 -15.99 1.56 15.33
CA MET A 457 -17.07 0.57 15.13
C MET A 457 -16.68 -0.84 15.55
N TYR A 458 -15.40 -1.21 15.38
CA TYR A 458 -14.87 -2.53 15.73
C TYR A 458 -13.94 -2.51 16.95
N LYS A 459 -14.08 -1.51 17.84
CA LYS A 459 -13.43 -1.43 19.15
C LYS A 459 -11.88 -1.39 19.14
N MET A 460 -11.27 -1.00 18.01
CA MET A 460 -9.82 -0.75 17.91
C MET A 460 -9.48 0.53 18.67
N ASN A 461 -8.37 0.57 19.42
CA ASN A 461 -8.07 1.67 20.35
C ASN A 461 -6.69 2.34 20.17
N LYS A 462 -5.83 1.85 19.26
CA LYS A 462 -4.54 2.50 18.92
C LYS A 462 -4.46 2.81 17.43
N PHE A 463 -4.16 4.06 17.10
CA PHE A 463 -3.94 4.53 15.74
C PHE A 463 -2.48 4.97 15.60
N HIS A 464 -1.65 4.09 15.04
CA HIS A 464 -0.25 4.35 14.80
C HIS A 464 -0.14 5.03 13.42
N ILE A 465 0.27 6.31 13.39
CA ILE A 465 0.40 7.09 12.15
C ILE A 465 1.87 7.42 11.86
N HIS A 466 2.36 6.87 10.76
CA HIS A 466 3.72 7.01 10.27
C HIS A 466 3.82 8.27 9.37
N LEU A 467 4.46 9.31 9.92
CA LEU A 467 4.38 10.70 9.42
C LEU A 467 5.60 11.14 8.60
N CYS A 468 6.69 10.38 8.57
CA CYS A 468 7.80 10.61 7.66
C CYS A 468 8.56 9.33 7.34
N ASP A 469 8.98 9.25 6.09
CA ASP A 469 9.84 8.23 5.49
C ASP A 469 10.67 8.89 4.38
N ASP A 470 11.43 8.10 3.63
CA ASP A 470 12.27 8.54 2.52
C ASP A 470 11.48 9.33 1.46
N GLU A 471 10.30 8.88 1.04
CA GLU A 471 9.56 9.56 -0.02
C GLU A 471 8.69 10.74 0.46
N GLY A 472 8.70 11.08 1.75
CA GLY A 472 8.28 12.41 2.18
C GLY A 472 7.79 12.58 3.61
N TRP A 473 7.82 13.83 4.06
CA TRP A 473 7.47 14.28 5.40
C TRP A 473 6.06 14.89 5.44
N ARG A 474 5.23 14.56 6.45
CA ARG A 474 3.76 14.76 6.41
C ARG A 474 3.15 15.59 7.53
N LEU A 475 3.93 16.23 8.41
CA LEU A 475 3.41 17.13 9.46
C LEU A 475 4.08 18.51 9.44
N GLU A 476 3.31 19.59 9.55
CA GLU A 476 3.86 20.94 9.76
C GLU A 476 4.63 21.05 11.09
N VAL A 477 5.90 21.51 11.02
CA VAL A 477 6.74 21.82 12.18
C VAL A 477 7.17 23.30 12.15
N PRO A 478 6.54 24.19 12.93
CA PRO A 478 6.91 25.60 12.98
C PRO A 478 8.39 25.79 13.35
N GLY A 479 9.07 26.66 12.61
CA GLY A 479 10.52 26.89 12.68
C GLY A 479 11.35 26.06 11.69
N LEU A 480 10.81 24.92 11.21
CA LEU A 480 11.41 24.03 10.21
C LEU A 480 10.52 23.92 8.95
N PRO A 481 10.16 25.05 8.29
CA PRO A 481 9.22 25.03 7.17
C PRO A 481 9.72 24.19 5.99
N GLU A 482 11.04 24.01 5.84
CA GLU A 482 11.62 23.19 4.76
C GLU A 482 11.09 21.74 4.73
N LEU A 483 10.65 21.20 5.88
CA LEU A 483 10.05 19.87 5.99
C LEU A 483 8.71 19.73 5.22
N THR A 484 7.96 20.83 5.03
CA THR A 484 6.68 20.83 4.28
C THR A 484 6.70 21.76 3.06
N GLU A 485 7.63 22.70 2.98
CA GLU A 485 7.91 23.46 1.76
C GLU A 485 8.62 22.61 0.70
N ILE A 486 9.38 21.58 1.09
CA ILE A 486 10.16 20.72 0.16
C ILE A 486 9.82 19.25 0.36
N ALA A 487 10.00 18.71 1.57
CA ALA A 487 9.93 17.26 1.79
C ALA A 487 8.51 16.65 1.77
N SER A 488 7.45 17.45 1.80
CA SER A 488 6.08 16.94 1.64
C SER A 488 5.60 16.84 0.19
N ARG A 489 6.47 17.10 -0.80
CA ARG A 489 6.07 17.11 -2.22
C ARG A 489 7.14 16.51 -3.12
N ARG A 490 6.70 15.68 -4.07
CA ARG A 490 7.57 15.06 -5.08
C ARG A 490 7.35 15.68 -6.46
N CYS A 491 8.43 16.08 -7.14
CA CYS A 491 8.43 16.62 -8.49
C CYS A 491 9.82 16.47 -9.15
N HIS A 492 9.95 16.75 -10.44
CA HIS A 492 11.24 16.64 -11.12
C HIS A 492 12.08 17.92 -10.94
N ASP A 493 12.84 17.96 -9.83
CA ASP A 493 13.83 18.99 -9.52
C ASP A 493 15.19 18.33 -9.22
N GLU A 494 16.11 18.35 -10.19
CA GLU A 494 17.48 17.84 -10.00
C GLU A 494 18.35 18.73 -9.09
N THR A 495 17.81 19.81 -8.50
CA THR A 495 18.51 20.64 -7.50
C THR A 495 18.13 20.33 -6.05
N GLY A 496 16.98 19.65 -5.80
CA GLY A 496 16.48 19.36 -4.45
C GLY A 496 16.10 20.60 -3.62
N LEU A 497 15.82 21.74 -4.28
CA LEU A 497 15.50 23.01 -3.62
C LEU A 497 14.01 23.32 -3.62
N GLU A 498 13.24 22.76 -4.56
CA GLU A 498 11.79 22.92 -4.62
C GLU A 498 11.03 21.67 -4.14
N CYS A 499 11.53 20.46 -4.34
CA CYS A 499 10.83 19.22 -4.02
C CYS A 499 11.79 18.03 -3.90
N LEU A 500 11.32 16.90 -3.36
CA LEU A 500 12.00 15.61 -3.50
C LEU A 500 11.78 15.06 -4.93
N MET A 501 12.70 14.23 -5.42
CA MET A 501 12.59 13.62 -6.74
C MET A 501 11.41 12.61 -6.82
N PRO A 502 10.85 12.32 -8.01
CA PRO A 502 9.62 11.53 -8.12
C PRO A 502 9.86 10.04 -7.83
N GLN A 503 9.34 9.58 -6.70
CA GLN A 503 9.35 8.17 -6.30
C GLN A 503 7.96 7.53 -6.47
N LEU A 504 7.88 6.19 -6.39
CA LEU A 504 6.63 5.42 -6.38
C LEU A 504 5.70 5.68 -7.59
N GLY A 505 6.29 6.08 -8.72
CA GLY A 505 5.60 6.49 -9.94
C GLY A 505 4.87 7.84 -9.83
N SER A 506 5.31 8.72 -8.94
CA SER A 506 4.76 10.08 -8.85
C SER A 506 4.98 10.82 -10.19
N PRO A 507 4.01 11.59 -10.70
CA PRO A 507 4.23 12.41 -11.89
C PRO A 507 5.30 13.49 -11.64
N PRO A 508 5.99 13.99 -12.67
CA PRO A 508 7.12 14.91 -12.51
C PRO A 508 6.74 16.35 -12.14
N GLY A 509 5.45 16.67 -11.96
CA GLY A 509 4.96 18.03 -11.75
C GLY A 509 4.01 18.13 -10.56
N LEU A 510 3.94 19.33 -9.97
CA LEU A 510 3.20 19.66 -8.74
C LEU A 510 1.65 19.70 -8.89
N GLY A 511 1.08 18.81 -9.70
CA GLY A 511 -0.36 18.58 -9.79
C GLY A 511 -0.88 17.68 -8.66
N ASN A 512 -2.19 17.64 -8.45
CA ASN A 512 -2.83 16.80 -7.42
C ASN A 512 -2.47 15.31 -7.63
N ASN A 513 -1.67 14.75 -6.73
CA ASN A 513 -1.20 13.36 -6.77
C ASN A 513 -0.75 12.94 -5.35
N PRO A 514 -0.73 11.64 -5.01
CA PRO A 514 -0.49 11.15 -3.65
C PRO A 514 0.94 11.38 -3.13
N GLY A 515 1.91 11.74 -3.98
CA GLY A 515 3.25 12.16 -3.56
C GLY A 515 3.33 13.60 -3.04
N ILE A 516 2.19 14.31 -2.93
CA ILE A 516 2.12 15.70 -2.48
C ILE A 516 1.06 15.85 -1.39
N GLY A 517 1.49 16.32 -0.23
CA GLY A 517 0.61 16.70 0.88
C GLY A 517 1.24 16.49 2.26
N TYR A 518 0.71 17.23 3.23
CA TYR A 518 1.02 17.17 4.65
C TYR A 518 -0.19 17.65 5.45
N TYR A 519 -0.23 17.33 6.74
CA TYR A 519 -1.17 17.92 7.69
C TYR A 519 -0.59 19.22 8.27
N THR A 520 -1.36 20.30 8.22
CA THR A 520 -1.08 21.46 9.09
C THR A 520 -1.21 21.07 10.56
N VAL A 521 -0.70 21.91 11.45
CA VAL A 521 -0.87 21.71 12.90
C VAL A 521 -2.35 21.61 13.30
N ASP A 522 -3.27 22.30 12.61
CA ASP A 522 -4.70 22.24 12.93
C ASP A 522 -5.44 21.07 12.26
N ASP A 523 -4.99 20.60 11.09
CA ASP A 523 -5.42 19.33 10.48
C ASP A 523 -5.10 18.15 11.40
N TYR A 524 -3.85 18.09 11.90
CA TYR A 524 -3.42 17.03 12.80
C TYR A 524 -4.18 17.08 14.12
N LYS A 525 -4.42 18.27 14.69
CA LYS A 525 -5.32 18.41 15.84
C LYS A 525 -6.76 17.98 15.52
N GLU A 526 -7.24 18.08 14.28
CA GLU A 526 -8.55 17.54 13.93
C GLU A 526 -8.56 16.00 13.97
N ILE A 527 -7.50 15.35 13.45
CA ILE A 527 -7.28 13.91 13.60
C ILE A 527 -7.26 13.52 15.09
N LEU A 528 -6.49 14.24 15.94
CA LEU A 528 -6.45 13.99 17.39
C LEU A 528 -7.82 14.12 18.05
N ARG A 529 -8.60 15.18 17.77
CA ARG A 529 -9.95 15.37 18.32
C ARG A 529 -10.89 14.24 17.87
N TYR A 530 -10.82 13.85 16.60
CA TYR A 530 -11.69 12.83 16.03
C TYR A 530 -11.41 11.42 16.58
N ALA A 531 -10.13 11.08 16.78
CA ALA A 531 -9.68 9.85 17.43
C ALA A 531 -10.02 9.84 18.94
N ASN A 532 -9.75 10.94 19.65
CA ASN A 532 -10.02 11.04 21.09
C ASN A 532 -11.51 10.90 21.41
N ASN A 533 -12.39 11.50 20.61
CA ASN A 533 -13.85 11.36 20.72
C ASN A 533 -14.38 9.96 20.32
N ARG A 534 -13.48 9.00 20.09
CA ARG A 534 -13.74 7.58 19.78
C ARG A 534 -12.96 6.62 20.68
N HIS A 535 -12.30 7.15 21.73
CA HIS A 535 -11.40 6.44 22.63
C HIS A 535 -10.22 5.75 21.91
N ILE A 536 -9.78 6.33 20.78
CA ILE A 536 -8.62 5.92 20.02
C ILE A 536 -7.43 6.82 20.40
N GLU A 537 -6.34 6.20 20.84
CA GLU A 537 -5.07 6.86 21.12
C GLU A 537 -4.20 6.93 19.85
N VAL A 538 -3.80 8.14 19.47
CA VAL A 538 -2.92 8.40 18.33
C VAL A 538 -1.47 8.30 18.77
N ILE A 539 -0.72 7.41 18.11
CA ILE A 539 0.72 7.21 18.30
C ILE A 539 1.42 7.75 17.05
N PRO A 540 2.09 8.91 17.13
CA PRO A 540 2.88 9.44 16.02
C PRO A 540 4.20 8.68 15.89
N GLU A 541 4.52 8.30 14.65
CA GLU A 541 5.84 7.84 14.24
C GLU A 541 6.54 8.88 13.37
N PHE A 542 7.79 9.16 13.74
CA PHE A 542 8.77 9.82 12.88
C PHE A 542 10.00 8.91 12.83
N ASP A 543 10.24 8.28 11.69
CA ASP A 543 11.31 7.30 11.56
C ASP A 543 12.71 7.93 11.66
N MET A 544 13.65 7.19 12.24
CA MET A 544 15.04 7.56 12.47
C MET A 544 15.85 6.41 13.09
N PRO A 545 17.14 6.20 12.74
CA PRO A 545 17.93 7.06 11.86
C PRO A 545 17.86 6.65 10.39
N GLY A 546 17.31 5.48 10.05
CA GLY A 546 16.98 5.14 8.66
C GLY A 546 15.75 5.91 8.16
N HIS A 547 15.28 5.61 6.95
CA HIS A 547 14.03 6.13 6.37
C HIS A 547 13.88 7.66 6.43
N SER A 548 15.00 8.39 6.41
CA SER A 548 15.04 9.82 6.68
C SER A 548 15.50 10.65 5.49
N HIS A 549 15.55 10.11 4.25
CA HIS A 549 15.93 10.86 3.03
C HIS A 549 15.15 12.18 2.92
N ALA A 550 13.85 12.18 3.21
CA ALA A 550 13.00 13.36 3.22
C ALA A 550 13.44 14.41 4.25
N ALA A 551 13.70 14.00 5.50
CA ALA A 551 14.12 14.90 6.56
C ALA A 551 15.53 15.46 6.28
N ILE A 552 16.44 14.61 5.82
CA ILE A 552 17.82 14.96 5.47
C ILE A 552 17.84 15.97 4.32
N ASN A 553 17.10 15.74 3.24
CA ASN A 553 17.06 16.65 2.11
C ASN A 553 16.39 17.99 2.45
N ALA A 554 15.34 18.01 3.28
CA ALA A 554 14.78 19.26 3.81
C ALA A 554 15.79 20.06 4.64
N MET A 555 16.54 19.40 5.54
CA MET A 555 17.54 20.08 6.37
C MET A 555 18.82 20.45 5.60
N LEU A 556 19.15 19.73 4.52
CA LEU A 556 20.20 20.11 3.57
C LEU A 556 19.79 21.33 2.74
N ALA A 557 18.54 21.41 2.27
CA ALA A 557 18.02 22.62 1.61
C ALA A 557 18.01 23.83 2.57
N ARG A 558 17.66 23.61 3.85
CA ARG A 558 17.81 24.62 4.91
C ARG A 558 19.28 25.05 5.09
N TYR A 559 20.22 24.10 5.16
CA TYR A 559 21.65 24.41 5.22
C TYR A 559 22.08 25.28 4.04
N ASN A 560 21.78 24.86 2.81
CA ASN A 560 22.14 25.56 1.56
C ASN A 560 21.56 26.99 1.48
N LYS A 561 20.36 27.20 2.03
CA LYS A 561 19.65 28.48 2.13
C LYS A 561 20.35 29.48 3.06
N TYR A 562 20.94 29.02 4.16
CA TYR A 562 21.58 29.88 5.18
C TYR A 562 23.11 29.89 5.16
N GLU A 563 23.80 28.90 4.56
CA GLU A 563 25.27 28.74 4.60
C GLU A 563 26.05 30.04 4.35
N LYS A 564 25.59 30.84 3.38
CA LYS A 564 26.26 32.06 2.90
C LYS A 564 25.87 33.33 3.66
N THR A 565 24.99 33.25 4.65
CA THR A 565 24.42 34.38 5.41
C THR A 565 24.45 34.17 6.91
N ASP A 566 24.08 32.98 7.39
CA ASP A 566 24.15 32.55 8.79
C ASP A 566 24.53 31.05 8.88
N MET A 567 25.82 30.79 9.09
CA MET A 567 26.37 29.44 9.27
C MET A 567 25.88 28.76 10.56
N THR A 568 25.40 29.51 11.55
CA THR A 568 24.84 28.95 12.79
C THR A 568 23.43 28.43 12.55
N THR A 569 22.54 29.20 11.91
CA THR A 569 21.21 28.73 11.50
C THR A 569 21.29 27.63 10.44
N ALA A 570 22.28 27.66 9.54
CA ALA A 570 22.51 26.60 8.56
C ALA A 570 22.80 25.24 9.22
N LYS A 571 23.65 25.23 10.26
CA LYS A 571 24.08 24.00 10.95
C LYS A 571 23.21 23.58 12.13
N GLU A 572 22.22 24.37 12.52
CA GLU A 572 21.41 24.15 13.73
C GLU A 572 20.72 22.78 13.76
N TYR A 573 20.22 22.33 12.61
CA TYR A 573 19.41 21.11 12.44
C TYR A 573 19.92 20.22 11.29
N LEU A 574 21.19 20.36 10.89
CA LEU A 574 21.80 19.56 9.83
C LEU A 574 21.87 18.07 10.23
N LEU A 575 21.29 17.19 9.41
CA LEU A 575 21.11 15.75 9.70
C LEU A 575 22.13 14.81 9.06
N SER A 576 22.91 15.28 8.08
CA SER A 576 23.97 14.51 7.44
C SER A 576 25.25 15.34 7.33
N ASP A 577 26.40 14.66 7.31
CA ASP A 577 27.73 15.27 7.26
C ASP A 577 28.11 15.53 5.78
N PRO A 578 28.25 16.80 5.33
CA PRO A 578 28.54 17.11 3.92
C PRO A 578 29.90 16.63 3.42
N GLU A 579 30.78 16.16 4.31
CA GLU A 579 32.06 15.51 3.95
C GLU A 579 31.99 13.97 4.05
N ASP A 580 30.82 13.38 4.33
CA ASP A 580 30.65 11.93 4.29
C ASP A 580 30.78 11.39 2.85
N THR A 581 31.46 10.25 2.72
CA THR A 581 31.70 9.53 1.47
C THR A 581 31.39 8.04 1.61
N SER A 582 30.57 7.70 2.62
CA SER A 582 29.99 6.38 2.86
C SER A 582 29.28 5.87 1.60
N VAL A 583 29.30 4.56 1.40
CA VAL A 583 28.69 3.92 0.23
C VAL A 583 27.93 2.72 0.74
N TYR A 584 26.61 2.81 0.66
CA TYR A 584 25.64 1.83 1.13
C TYR A 584 24.37 1.97 0.27
N HIS A 585 23.44 1.02 0.37
CA HIS A 585 22.09 1.14 -0.18
C HIS A 585 21.06 0.54 0.78
N THR A 586 19.89 1.16 0.93
CA THR A 586 18.73 0.58 1.66
C THR A 586 18.02 -0.49 0.81
N GLN A 587 17.03 -1.22 1.36
CA GLN A 587 16.22 -2.18 0.57
C GLN A 587 15.40 -1.48 -0.52
N GLN A 588 15.04 -0.22 -0.28
CA GLN A 588 14.33 0.71 -1.15
C GLN A 588 15.31 1.39 -2.13
N ASN A 589 16.61 1.09 -2.03
CA ASN A 589 17.73 1.53 -2.84
C ASN A 589 18.18 2.98 -2.65
N PHE A 590 17.79 3.63 -1.55
CA PHE A 590 18.32 4.95 -1.17
C PHE A 590 19.79 4.85 -0.72
N ASN A 591 20.56 5.92 -0.90
CA ASN A 591 21.98 6.00 -0.53
C ASN A 591 22.35 7.20 0.37
N ASP A 592 21.33 7.92 0.86
CA ASP A 592 21.41 9.17 1.62
C ASP A 592 20.28 9.30 2.67
N ASP A 593 19.65 8.19 3.06
CA ASP A 593 18.52 8.10 4.00
C ASP A 593 18.91 8.29 5.48
N ALA A 594 20.18 8.11 5.85
CA ALA A 594 20.54 7.74 7.21
C ALA A 594 21.00 8.95 8.05
N ILE A 595 20.19 9.39 9.04
CA ILE A 595 20.53 10.50 9.96
C ILE A 595 21.83 10.20 10.67
N ASN A 596 22.82 11.08 10.48
CA ASN A 596 24.16 10.92 11.02
C ASN A 596 24.13 11.05 12.55
N PRO A 597 24.43 9.98 13.31
CA PRO A 597 24.33 9.97 14.77
C PRO A 597 25.52 10.68 15.42
N CYS A 598 26.49 11.13 14.63
CA CYS A 598 27.71 11.73 15.11
C CYS A 598 27.60 13.26 15.24
N LEU A 599 26.53 13.87 14.72
CA LEU A 599 26.26 15.30 14.78
C LEU A 599 25.33 15.67 15.96
N ASP A 600 25.70 16.69 16.73
CA ASP A 600 24.83 17.25 17.80
C ASP A 600 23.54 17.88 17.24
N SER A 601 23.56 18.32 15.98
CA SER A 601 22.40 18.90 15.28
C SER A 601 21.30 17.87 14.99
N SER A 602 21.65 16.59 14.81
CA SER A 602 20.68 15.49 14.71
C SER A 602 19.85 15.37 15.99
N TYR A 603 20.49 15.47 17.15
CA TYR A 603 19.79 15.39 18.44
C TYR A 603 18.95 16.65 18.73
N LYS A 604 19.41 17.84 18.32
CA LYS A 604 18.57 19.07 18.36
C LYS A 604 17.33 18.97 17.48
N PHE A 605 17.43 18.31 16.33
CA PHE A 605 16.26 18.05 15.48
C PHE A 605 15.28 17.13 16.19
N VAL A 606 15.74 16.00 16.75
CA VAL A 606 14.89 15.08 17.55
C VAL A 606 14.25 15.82 18.73
N GLU A 607 14.99 16.63 19.49
CA GLU A 607 14.44 17.49 20.56
C GLU A 607 13.36 18.45 20.03
N ARG A 608 13.54 19.04 18.84
CA ARG A 608 12.55 19.93 18.21
C ARG A 608 11.30 19.18 17.76
N ILE A 609 11.41 17.96 17.23
CA ILE A 609 10.26 17.12 16.84
C ILE A 609 9.51 16.62 18.08
N VAL A 610 10.21 16.02 19.05
CA VAL A 610 9.62 15.49 20.30
C VAL A 610 8.91 16.58 21.10
N SER A 611 9.49 17.78 21.21
CA SER A 611 8.81 18.92 21.83
C SER A 611 7.57 19.37 21.05
N HIS A 612 7.68 19.52 19.73
CA HIS A 612 6.57 19.94 18.86
C HIS A 612 5.36 19.01 18.99
N ILE A 613 5.56 17.71 18.81
CA ILE A 613 4.44 16.76 18.81
C ILE A 613 3.78 16.66 20.19
N LYS A 614 4.57 16.71 21.28
CA LYS A 614 4.06 16.78 22.64
C LYS A 614 3.21 18.03 22.87
N ASP A 615 3.66 19.20 22.42
CA ASP A 615 2.93 20.46 22.55
C ASP A 615 1.61 20.43 21.76
N VAL A 616 1.62 19.88 20.55
CA VAL A 616 0.41 19.73 19.71
C VAL A 616 -0.63 18.80 20.34
N HIS A 617 -0.19 17.71 20.98
CA HIS A 617 -1.04 16.78 21.72
C HIS A 617 -1.62 17.35 23.03
N SER A 618 -0.86 18.23 23.70
CA SER A 618 -1.02 18.59 25.11
C SER A 618 -2.43 18.99 25.58
N THR A 619 -3.25 19.59 24.71
CA THR A 619 -4.59 20.10 25.06
C THR A 619 -5.75 19.22 24.58
N ILE A 620 -5.49 18.12 23.86
CA ILE A 620 -6.52 17.29 23.22
C ILE A 620 -6.41 15.84 23.68
N GLN A 621 -5.22 15.27 23.55
CA GLN A 621 -4.92 13.89 23.91
C GLN A 621 -3.44 13.83 24.30
N PRO A 622 -3.09 14.09 25.57
CA PRO A 622 -1.71 14.18 26.01
C PRO A 622 -0.88 12.96 25.59
N LEU A 623 0.20 13.22 24.86
CA LEU A 623 1.06 12.19 24.28
C LEU A 623 1.67 11.32 25.39
N LYS A 624 1.63 9.99 25.21
CA LYS A 624 2.28 9.02 26.09
C LYS A 624 3.45 8.32 25.41
N ILE A 625 3.21 7.84 24.19
CA ILE A 625 4.15 7.02 23.42
C ILE A 625 4.64 7.84 22.22
N TYR A 626 5.97 7.96 22.06
CA TYR A 626 6.61 8.48 20.86
C TYR A 626 7.23 7.32 20.09
N HIS A 627 6.85 7.11 18.83
CA HIS A 627 7.43 6.08 17.99
C HIS A 627 8.56 6.69 17.14
N PHE A 628 9.75 6.10 17.20
CA PHE A 628 10.94 6.56 16.46
C PHE A 628 11.26 5.72 15.22
N GLY A 629 10.44 4.71 14.93
CA GLY A 629 10.69 3.73 13.87
C GLY A 629 11.93 2.90 14.17
N GLY A 630 13.00 3.16 13.42
CA GLY A 630 14.35 2.68 13.69
C GLY A 630 14.74 1.42 12.93
N ASP A 631 13.97 1.00 11.93
CA ASP A 631 14.26 -0.17 11.10
C ASP A 631 15.28 0.10 9.98
N GLU A 632 15.68 -0.98 9.30
CA GLU A 632 16.33 -1.08 7.97
C GLU A 632 17.63 -0.28 7.71
N VAL A 633 18.22 0.36 8.73
CA VAL A 633 19.52 1.09 8.65
C VAL A 633 20.59 0.25 7.93
N ALA A 634 21.00 0.71 6.75
CA ALA A 634 21.87 -0.02 5.85
C ALA A 634 23.33 -0.13 6.35
N GLU A 635 23.89 -1.34 6.30
CA GLU A 635 25.29 -1.58 6.70
C GLU A 635 26.27 -0.82 5.79
N GLY A 636 27.17 -0.07 6.41
CA GLY A 636 28.09 0.85 5.74
C GLY A 636 27.70 2.33 5.88
N ALA A 637 26.50 2.64 6.38
CA ALA A 637 26.11 4.01 6.70
C ALA A 637 27.07 4.66 7.72
N TRP A 638 27.39 5.92 7.47
CA TRP A 638 28.30 6.78 8.26
C TRP A 638 29.76 6.29 8.43
N MET A 639 30.14 5.14 7.88
CA MET A 639 31.45 4.52 8.09
C MET A 639 32.64 5.32 7.52
N LYS A 640 32.39 6.37 6.73
CA LYS A 640 33.42 7.33 6.26
C LYS A 640 33.17 8.79 6.69
N SER A 641 32.07 9.08 7.42
CA SER A 641 31.76 10.40 7.97
C SER A 641 32.93 10.93 8.81
N PRO A 642 33.51 12.09 8.48
CA PRO A 642 34.48 12.75 9.34
C PRO A 642 33.97 12.98 10.77
N ALA A 643 32.68 13.29 10.96
CA ALA A 643 32.07 13.42 12.29
C ALA A 643 32.04 12.09 13.09
N CYS A 644 31.94 10.94 12.44
CA CYS A 644 31.91 9.62 13.09
C CYS A 644 33.30 9.02 13.37
N ARG A 645 34.37 9.66 12.90
CA ARG A 645 35.73 9.09 12.90
C ARG A 645 36.23 8.76 14.30
N GLY A 646 36.32 7.46 14.59
CA GLY A 646 36.82 6.93 15.87
C GLY A 646 35.78 6.87 16.99
N ARG A 647 34.50 7.09 16.69
CA ARG A 647 33.38 7.00 17.65
C ARG A 647 32.90 5.55 17.83
N ALA A 648 32.72 4.83 16.72
CA ALA A 648 32.54 3.38 16.68
C ALA A 648 33.09 2.79 15.37
N ASN A 649 33.10 1.45 15.27
CA ASN A 649 33.73 0.71 14.16
C ASN A 649 32.72 -0.08 13.29
N THR A 650 31.41 0.00 13.57
CA THR A 650 30.33 -0.66 12.80
C THR A 650 29.07 0.20 12.81
N THR A 651 28.20 0.03 11.81
CA THR A 651 26.90 0.73 11.73
C THR A 651 25.99 0.39 12.92
N SER A 652 25.96 -0.87 13.36
CA SER A 652 25.19 -1.32 14.55
C SER A 652 25.51 -0.48 15.78
N LEU A 653 26.79 -0.29 16.10
CA LEU A 653 27.19 0.45 17.30
C LEU A 653 26.83 1.94 17.22
N LEU A 654 26.82 2.52 16.01
CA LEU A 654 26.35 3.89 15.77
C LEU A 654 24.82 4.00 15.89
N LYS A 655 24.07 2.99 15.42
CA LYS A 655 22.61 2.85 15.62
C LYS A 655 22.27 2.72 17.10
N GLU A 656 22.95 1.84 17.83
CA GLU A 656 22.77 1.63 19.27
C GLU A 656 23.02 2.91 20.09
N GLU A 657 24.03 3.72 19.72
CA GLU A 657 24.26 5.03 20.33
C GLU A 657 23.16 6.04 20.00
N PHE A 658 22.67 6.04 18.75
CA PHE A 658 21.56 6.90 18.32
C PHE A 658 20.28 6.62 19.11
N VAL A 659 19.86 5.35 19.13
CA VAL A 659 18.64 4.91 19.83
C VAL A 659 18.73 5.23 21.32
N SER A 660 19.89 5.01 21.95
CA SER A 660 20.11 5.37 23.36
C SER A 660 19.91 6.87 23.64
N LYS A 661 20.32 7.74 22.71
CA LYS A 661 20.16 9.21 22.84
C LYS A 661 18.75 9.70 22.49
N VAL A 662 18.09 9.11 21.49
CA VAL A 662 16.65 9.36 21.23
C VAL A 662 15.83 8.97 22.46
N ALA A 663 16.14 7.83 23.07
CA ALA A 663 15.48 7.36 24.28
C ALA A 663 15.71 8.32 25.47
N GLU A 664 16.92 8.87 25.64
CA GLU A 664 17.20 9.92 26.63
C GLU A 664 16.37 11.20 26.40
N ILE A 665 16.21 11.64 25.15
CA ILE A 665 15.39 12.82 24.78
C ILE A 665 13.91 12.56 25.09
N VAL A 666 13.37 11.42 24.68
CA VAL A 666 11.98 11.00 24.90
C VAL A 666 11.70 10.81 26.41
N GLY A 667 12.62 10.20 27.16
CA GLY A 667 12.55 10.05 28.61
C GLY A 667 12.58 11.39 29.35
N LYS A 668 13.46 12.33 28.96
CA LYS A 668 13.47 13.71 29.47
C LYS A 668 12.18 14.48 29.15
N ALA A 669 11.55 14.20 28.01
CA ALA A 669 10.24 14.74 27.67
C ALA A 669 9.11 14.13 28.54
N GLY A 670 9.37 13.10 29.35
CA GLY A 670 8.36 12.40 30.16
C GLY A 670 7.45 11.50 29.32
N LEU A 671 7.99 10.96 28.22
CA LEU A 671 7.30 10.09 27.27
C LEU A 671 7.92 8.67 27.32
N GLU A 672 7.18 7.72 26.76
CA GLU A 672 7.59 6.33 26.60
C GLU A 672 7.98 6.09 25.14
N LEU A 673 8.98 5.22 24.90
CA LEU A 673 9.57 5.04 23.58
C LEU A 673 8.94 3.84 22.85
N ALA A 674 8.73 3.97 21.55
CA ALA A 674 8.28 2.88 20.69
C ALA A 674 9.09 2.80 19.38
N GLY A 675 9.20 1.61 18.79
CA GLY A 675 10.02 1.36 17.61
C GLY A 675 9.86 -0.07 17.09
N TRP A 676 10.32 -0.31 15.87
CA TRP A 676 10.32 -1.65 15.26
C TRP A 676 11.38 -2.56 15.90
N GLU A 677 11.23 -3.87 15.76
CA GLU A 677 12.02 -4.87 16.50
C GLU A 677 13.54 -4.79 16.30
N ASP A 678 13.99 -4.38 15.12
CA ASP A 678 15.40 -4.19 14.79
C ASP A 678 15.90 -2.78 15.14
N GLY A 679 15.02 -1.81 15.38
CA GLY A 679 15.33 -0.55 16.07
C GLY A 679 15.79 -0.76 17.51
N PHE A 680 15.26 -1.78 18.19
CA PHE A 680 15.70 -2.18 19.55
C PHE A 680 16.73 -3.32 19.55
N SER A 681 17.33 -3.66 18.41
CA SER A 681 18.29 -4.76 18.31
C SER A 681 19.75 -4.30 18.43
N LYS A 682 20.55 -5.11 19.11
CA LYS A 682 22.03 -5.03 19.20
C LYS A 682 22.68 -6.32 18.74
N HIS A 683 23.93 -6.24 18.31
CA HIS A 683 24.68 -7.40 17.81
C HIS A 683 25.71 -7.93 18.83
N ASP A 684 25.65 -9.23 19.14
CA ASP A 684 26.61 -9.95 19.99
C ASP A 684 27.20 -11.13 19.20
N GLY A 685 28.24 -10.83 18.42
CA GLY A 685 28.75 -11.74 17.37
C GLY A 685 27.73 -11.90 16.25
N ASP A 686 27.40 -13.14 15.89
CA ASP A 686 26.31 -13.44 14.96
C ASP A 686 24.91 -13.46 15.62
N ASN A 687 24.81 -13.23 16.94
CA ASN A 687 23.51 -13.15 17.63
C ASN A 687 22.91 -11.75 17.53
N VAL A 688 21.60 -11.68 17.29
CA VAL A 688 20.81 -10.45 17.45
C VAL A 688 20.04 -10.56 18.77
N LEU A 689 20.20 -9.57 19.64
CA LEU A 689 19.58 -9.51 20.97
C LEU A 689 18.89 -8.15 21.17
N PRO A 690 17.85 -8.06 22.02
CA PRO A 690 17.30 -6.76 22.39
C PRO A 690 18.32 -5.93 23.19
N MET A 691 18.31 -4.61 23.00
CA MET A 691 19.05 -3.64 23.83
C MET A 691 18.64 -3.77 25.31
N ASP A 692 19.53 -3.36 26.22
CA ASP A 692 19.20 -3.39 27.65
C ASP A 692 18.29 -2.19 27.99
N LEU A 693 17.09 -2.47 28.53
CA LEU A 693 16.14 -1.44 28.96
C LEU A 693 16.75 -0.44 29.96
N ASN A 694 17.74 -0.86 30.76
CA ASN A 694 18.43 0.02 31.70
C ASN A 694 19.29 1.09 30.98
N GLN A 695 19.64 0.89 29.71
CA GLN A 695 20.40 1.86 28.89
C GLN A 695 19.49 2.89 28.22
N LEU A 696 18.20 2.57 28.01
CA LEU A 696 17.25 3.40 27.27
C LEU A 696 16.62 4.55 28.09
N GLN A 697 16.85 4.64 29.41
CA GLN A 697 16.44 5.79 30.25
C GLN A 697 14.93 6.16 30.22
N VAL A 698 14.05 5.26 29.75
CA VAL A 698 12.58 5.44 29.66
C VAL A 698 11.83 4.51 30.61
N THR A 699 10.59 4.88 30.99
CA THR A 699 9.75 4.05 31.89
C THR A 699 9.23 2.77 31.23
N LYS A 700 9.02 2.78 29.91
CA LYS A 700 8.73 1.62 29.07
C LYS A 700 9.32 1.81 27.67
N ALA A 701 9.68 0.69 27.05
CA ALA A 701 9.96 0.59 25.62
C ALA A 701 8.95 -0.38 24.97
N TYR A 702 8.38 0.03 23.84
CA TYR A 702 7.32 -0.66 23.10
C TYR A 702 7.86 -1.15 21.74
N GLY A 703 8.12 -2.44 21.61
CA GLY A 703 8.67 -3.03 20.38
C GLY A 703 7.59 -3.62 19.48
N TYR A 704 7.65 -3.32 18.19
CA TYR A 704 6.71 -3.79 17.16
C TYR A 704 7.38 -4.92 16.37
N PHE A 705 6.97 -6.16 16.66
CA PHE A 705 7.62 -7.36 16.17
C PHE A 705 6.93 -7.85 14.90
N TRP A 706 7.54 -7.54 13.76
CA TRP A 706 7.02 -7.85 12.44
C TRP A 706 7.48 -9.22 11.91
N ASN A 707 8.63 -9.73 12.38
CA ASN A 707 9.32 -10.81 11.71
C ASN A 707 8.82 -12.20 12.12
N ASN A 708 7.84 -12.71 11.38
CA ASN A 708 7.42 -14.11 11.45
C ASN A 708 7.50 -14.86 10.11
N VAL A 709 8.44 -14.45 9.25
CA VAL A 709 8.84 -15.29 8.11
C VAL A 709 9.67 -16.44 8.68
N TRP A 710 9.01 -17.57 8.95
CA TRP A 710 9.55 -18.64 9.78
C TRP A 710 10.85 -19.24 9.23
N GLU A 711 11.03 -19.27 7.90
CA GLU A 711 12.26 -19.72 7.25
C GLU A 711 13.47 -18.77 7.44
N TRP A 712 13.26 -17.55 7.95
CA TRP A 712 14.33 -16.59 8.25
C TRP A 712 14.87 -16.72 9.69
N GLY A 713 14.32 -17.61 10.50
CA GLY A 713 14.83 -17.94 11.85
C GLY A 713 14.68 -16.87 12.93
N ASN A 714 14.16 -15.68 12.61
CA ASN A 714 14.04 -14.55 13.54
C ASN A 714 12.75 -14.55 14.39
N GLY A 715 11.82 -15.48 14.16
CA GLY A 715 10.49 -15.52 14.80
C GLY A 715 10.45 -15.72 16.32
N GLU A 716 11.59 -15.84 17.00
CA GLU A 716 11.65 -15.82 18.47
C GLU A 716 11.84 -14.43 19.09
N ARG A 717 12.18 -13.40 18.30
CA ARG A 717 12.53 -12.05 18.79
C ARG A 717 11.46 -11.43 19.70
N ALA A 718 10.18 -11.66 19.39
CA ALA A 718 9.06 -11.23 20.22
C ALA A 718 9.12 -11.82 21.64
N TYR A 719 9.32 -13.13 21.77
CA TYR A 719 9.38 -13.80 23.08
C TYR A 719 10.69 -13.51 23.81
N VAL A 720 11.82 -13.40 23.10
CA VAL A 720 13.10 -12.95 23.68
C VAL A 720 12.96 -11.55 24.29
N SER A 721 12.27 -10.64 23.61
CA SER A 721 12.09 -9.24 24.06
C SER A 721 11.04 -9.10 25.16
N ALA A 722 9.92 -9.86 25.10
CA ALA A 722 8.96 -9.97 26.19
C ALA A 722 9.61 -10.52 27.47
N ASN A 723 10.49 -11.52 27.33
CA ASN A 723 11.32 -12.05 28.42
C ASN A 723 12.28 -10.98 28.98
N ALA A 724 12.92 -10.18 28.12
CA ALA A 724 13.77 -9.05 28.52
C ALA A 724 13.00 -7.90 29.23
N GLY A 725 11.70 -7.74 28.95
CA GLY A 725 10.82 -6.79 29.64
C GLY A 725 10.13 -5.76 28.73
N TYR A 726 10.40 -5.79 27.42
CA TYR A 726 9.77 -4.90 26.44
C TYR A 726 8.26 -5.11 26.39
N LYS A 727 7.51 -4.06 26.07
CA LYS A 727 6.10 -4.19 25.71
C LYS A 727 5.99 -4.54 24.23
N VAL A 728 5.52 -5.75 23.95
CA VAL A 728 5.50 -6.37 22.63
C VAL A 728 4.14 -6.16 21.99
N ILE A 729 4.15 -5.52 20.82
CA ILE A 729 3.02 -5.49 19.89
C ILE A 729 3.34 -6.50 18.78
N LEU A 730 2.54 -7.56 18.68
CA LEU A 730 2.69 -8.53 17.60
C LEU A 730 2.20 -7.89 16.29
N SER A 731 3.12 -7.76 15.33
CA SER A 731 2.96 -7.07 14.04
C SER A 731 3.21 -8.02 12.86
N HIS A 732 2.96 -9.31 13.05
CA HIS A 732 3.44 -10.42 12.21
C HIS A 732 3.10 -10.28 10.71
N ALA A 733 4.14 -10.09 9.89
CA ALA A 733 4.03 -9.77 8.47
C ALA A 733 3.42 -10.86 7.59
N THR A 734 3.40 -12.14 8.01
CA THR A 734 2.70 -13.20 7.25
C THR A 734 1.20 -13.30 7.57
N ASN A 735 0.68 -12.48 8.51
CA ASN A 735 -0.71 -12.51 8.98
C ASN A 735 -1.43 -11.14 8.96
N MET A 736 -0.70 -10.03 9.12
CA MET A 736 -1.29 -8.71 9.44
C MET A 736 -0.77 -7.51 8.63
N TYR A 737 0.23 -7.69 7.76
CA TYR A 737 0.62 -6.68 6.77
C TYR A 737 -0.41 -6.63 5.62
N PHE A 738 -1.28 -5.63 5.64
CA PHE A 738 -2.38 -5.48 4.67
C PHE A 738 -1.94 -4.82 3.36
N ASP A 739 -0.69 -4.43 3.21
CA ASP A 739 -0.05 -4.13 1.92
C ASP A 739 0.12 -5.38 1.02
N HIS A 740 -0.06 -6.58 1.59
CA HIS A 740 -0.01 -7.84 0.83
C HIS A 740 -1.34 -8.19 0.13
N PRO A 741 -1.33 -8.92 -1.02
CA PRO A 741 -2.52 -9.40 -1.70
C PRO A 741 -3.48 -10.23 -0.83
N TYR A 742 -4.75 -10.29 -1.21
CA TYR A 742 -5.72 -11.24 -0.68
C TYR A 742 -5.57 -12.63 -1.34
N GLU A 743 -5.10 -12.69 -2.58
CA GLU A 743 -4.87 -13.94 -3.31
C GLU A 743 -3.58 -13.88 -4.15
N PRO A 744 -2.92 -15.03 -4.42
CA PRO A 744 -1.65 -15.09 -5.13
C PRO A 744 -1.84 -14.97 -6.66
N ASP A 745 -2.51 -13.90 -7.08
CA ASP A 745 -2.90 -13.60 -8.46
C ASP A 745 -2.26 -12.26 -8.88
N PRO A 746 -1.53 -12.19 -10.02
CA PRO A 746 -0.85 -10.97 -10.47
C PRO A 746 -1.77 -9.76 -10.73
N GLU A 747 -3.09 -9.97 -10.85
CA GLU A 747 -4.10 -8.92 -10.98
C GLU A 747 -4.58 -8.36 -9.62
N ASP A 748 -4.25 -9.02 -8.50
CA ASP A 748 -4.51 -8.50 -7.15
C ASP A 748 -3.36 -7.57 -6.73
N ARG A 749 -3.68 -6.52 -5.96
CA ARG A 749 -2.70 -5.50 -5.57
C ARG A 749 -1.85 -5.99 -4.40
N GLY A 750 -0.57 -5.61 -4.39
CA GLY A 750 0.23 -5.57 -3.16
C GLY A 750 1.71 -5.83 -3.36
N TYR A 751 2.48 -5.66 -2.27
CA TYR A 751 3.80 -6.26 -2.11
C TYR A 751 3.68 -7.64 -1.46
N TYR A 752 4.74 -8.44 -1.47
CA TYR A 752 4.58 -9.87 -1.16
C TYR A 752 5.79 -10.50 -0.47
N TRP A 753 6.75 -9.70 -0.02
CA TRP A 753 8.06 -10.20 0.44
C TRP A 753 7.90 -11.30 1.52
N ALA A 754 7.02 -11.09 2.51
CA ALA A 754 6.78 -12.05 3.60
C ALA A 754 5.98 -13.28 3.14
N THR A 755 4.96 -13.10 2.31
CA THR A 755 4.10 -14.19 1.84
C THR A 755 3.31 -13.81 0.59
N ARG A 756 2.71 -14.78 -0.12
CA ARG A 756 2.02 -14.49 -1.39
C ARG A 756 0.58 -14.01 -1.26
N ALA A 757 -0.04 -14.26 -0.12
CA ALA A 757 -1.40 -13.84 0.17
C ALA A 757 -1.68 -13.84 1.68
N ILE A 758 -2.47 -12.87 2.12
CA ILE A 758 -3.04 -12.77 3.46
C ILE A 758 -4.51 -12.42 3.26
N ASP A 759 -5.40 -13.40 3.23
CA ASP A 759 -6.83 -13.08 3.18
C ASP A 759 -7.43 -12.87 4.56
N THR A 760 -8.69 -12.45 4.57
CA THR A 760 -9.48 -12.19 5.79
C THR A 760 -9.53 -13.42 6.71
N LYS A 761 -9.45 -14.65 6.17
CA LYS A 761 -9.38 -15.88 6.96
C LYS A 761 -7.99 -16.08 7.57
N ARG A 762 -6.90 -15.72 6.87
CA ARG A 762 -5.54 -15.80 7.42
C ARG A 762 -5.30 -14.81 8.58
N THR A 763 -5.90 -13.63 8.51
CA THR A 763 -5.90 -12.67 9.64
C THR A 763 -6.77 -13.16 10.79
N PHE A 764 -7.99 -13.65 10.50
CA PHE A 764 -8.90 -14.21 11.52
C PHE A 764 -8.31 -15.43 12.23
N GLY A 765 -7.52 -16.25 11.53
CA GLY A 765 -6.94 -17.47 12.06
C GLY A 765 -5.68 -17.29 12.92
N TYR A 766 -5.25 -16.05 13.19
CA TYR A 766 -4.04 -15.75 13.97
C TYR A 766 -4.23 -16.05 15.47
N ILE A 767 -3.19 -16.63 16.07
CA ILE A 767 -3.14 -17.08 17.47
C ILE A 767 -2.04 -16.27 18.19
N PRO A 768 -2.37 -15.16 18.88
CA PRO A 768 -1.36 -14.29 19.49
C PRO A 768 -0.77 -14.86 20.80
N ASP A 769 -1.51 -15.68 21.54
CA ASP A 769 -1.07 -16.26 22.82
C ASP A 769 0.04 -17.32 22.66
N THR A 770 0.14 -17.95 21.48
CA THR A 770 1.17 -18.95 21.15
C THR A 770 1.69 -18.72 19.75
N ILE A 771 2.63 -17.78 19.58
CA ILE A 771 3.07 -17.31 18.25
C ILE A 771 3.49 -18.44 17.29
N TYR A 772 4.10 -19.51 17.80
CA TYR A 772 4.55 -20.67 17.01
C TYR A 772 3.42 -21.60 16.53
N ASP A 773 2.19 -21.46 17.01
CA ASP A 773 1.01 -22.19 16.48
C ASP A 773 0.51 -21.62 15.14
N ASN A 774 1.08 -20.48 14.71
CA ASN A 774 0.88 -19.86 13.38
C ASN A 774 1.91 -20.34 12.32
N ILE A 775 2.72 -21.36 12.63
CA ILE A 775 3.61 -21.99 11.65
C ILE A 775 2.77 -22.92 10.76
N ASP A 776 2.44 -22.46 9.55
CA ASP A 776 1.56 -23.18 8.62
C ASP A 776 2.15 -23.39 7.21
N ILE A 777 2.54 -22.30 6.54
CA ILE A 777 2.89 -22.25 5.12
C ILE A 777 4.03 -21.24 4.92
N GLY A 778 5.13 -21.70 4.31
CA GLY A 778 6.29 -20.88 3.98
C GLY A 778 6.07 -19.94 2.77
N THR A 779 7.03 -19.06 2.55
CA THR A 779 7.15 -18.06 1.47
C THR A 779 6.88 -18.58 0.04
N MET A 780 7.15 -19.87 -0.20
CA MET A 780 6.96 -20.57 -1.49
C MET A 780 5.72 -21.46 -1.53
N GLY A 781 4.86 -21.43 -0.51
CA GLY A 781 3.59 -22.17 -0.47
C GLY A 781 3.72 -23.63 -0.02
N ASN A 782 4.92 -24.08 0.33
CA ASN A 782 5.14 -25.36 0.99
C ASN A 782 4.60 -25.31 2.44
N LYS A 783 3.98 -26.41 2.88
CA LYS A 783 3.66 -26.58 4.30
C LYS A 783 4.94 -26.67 5.12
N ILE A 784 4.88 -26.14 6.33
CA ILE A 784 5.93 -26.17 7.35
C ILE A 784 5.30 -26.47 8.71
N THR A 785 6.06 -27.01 9.65
CA THR A 785 5.59 -27.35 11.00
C THR A 785 6.46 -26.74 12.08
N LYS A 786 5.90 -26.50 13.29
CA LYS A 786 6.68 -26.06 14.47
C LYS A 786 7.88 -26.98 14.73
N SER A 787 7.74 -28.30 14.51
CA SER A 787 8.82 -29.27 14.70
C SER A 787 9.99 -29.05 13.74
N GLU A 788 9.72 -28.82 12.45
CA GLU A 788 10.76 -28.54 11.46
C GLU A 788 11.45 -27.20 11.76
N ILE A 789 10.68 -26.11 11.88
CA ILE A 789 11.22 -24.77 12.12
C ILE A 789 12.04 -24.70 13.43
N CYS A 790 11.52 -25.23 14.54
CA CYS A 790 12.21 -25.24 15.83
C CYS A 790 13.32 -26.31 15.94
N SER A 791 13.59 -27.09 14.88
CA SER A 791 14.79 -27.93 14.77
C SER A 791 15.91 -27.27 13.95
N MET A 792 15.55 -26.35 13.05
CA MET A 792 16.48 -25.56 12.24
C MET A 792 16.90 -24.26 12.95
N PHE A 793 15.96 -23.65 13.68
CA PHE A 793 16.12 -22.35 14.32
C PHE A 793 15.72 -22.41 15.80
N LYS A 794 16.17 -21.43 16.57
CA LYS A 794 15.88 -21.35 18.00
C LYS A 794 14.46 -20.81 18.22
N CYS A 795 13.66 -21.56 18.98
CA CYS A 795 12.33 -21.15 19.43
C CYS A 795 12.33 -20.93 20.94
N THR A 796 12.76 -19.75 21.40
CA THR A 796 12.61 -19.37 22.82
C THR A 796 11.13 -19.33 23.19
N GLU A 797 10.74 -20.11 24.19
CA GLU A 797 9.40 -20.03 24.78
C GLU A 797 9.29 -18.85 25.77
N LEU A 798 8.07 -18.37 25.98
CA LEU A 798 7.78 -17.26 26.90
C LEU A 798 7.91 -17.73 28.36
N GLN A 799 8.58 -16.95 29.20
CA GLN A 799 8.76 -17.28 30.62
C GLN A 799 7.50 -16.94 31.41
N SER A 800 7.20 -17.75 32.44
CA SER A 800 6.05 -17.49 33.32
C SER A 800 6.22 -16.17 34.08
N GLY A 801 5.19 -15.33 34.07
CA GLY A 801 5.24 -13.95 34.55
C GLY A 801 5.81 -12.97 33.52
N LYS A 802 5.78 -13.30 32.23
CA LYS A 802 6.11 -12.41 31.09
C LYS A 802 5.00 -12.33 30.04
N GLU A 803 3.91 -13.06 30.23
CA GLU A 803 2.73 -13.06 29.36
C GLU A 803 2.13 -11.64 29.25
N GLN A 804 2.10 -10.88 30.36
CA GLN A 804 1.68 -9.47 30.41
C GLN A 804 2.63 -8.47 29.72
N ASN A 805 3.68 -8.96 29.06
CA ASN A 805 4.51 -8.15 28.16
C ASN A 805 4.08 -8.28 26.69
N ILE A 806 3.28 -9.29 26.32
CA ILE A 806 2.53 -9.30 25.06
C ILE A 806 1.27 -8.47 25.29
N ILE A 807 1.30 -7.18 24.92
CA ILE A 807 0.21 -6.24 25.26
C ILE A 807 -0.90 -6.18 24.21
N GLY A 808 -0.65 -6.74 23.03
CA GLY A 808 -1.65 -6.92 21.99
C GLY A 808 -1.06 -7.03 20.57
N ILE A 809 -1.90 -6.71 19.59
CA ILE A 809 -1.63 -6.94 18.17
C ILE A 809 -1.90 -5.70 17.31
N GLN A 810 -1.26 -5.64 16.15
CA GLN A 810 -1.44 -4.57 15.18
C GLN A 810 -1.44 -5.11 13.75
N GLY A 811 -2.31 -4.54 12.90
CA GLY A 811 -2.23 -4.63 11.44
C GLY A 811 -1.62 -3.38 10.83
N GLN A 812 -0.98 -3.54 9.68
CA GLN A 812 -0.15 -2.53 9.02
C GLN A 812 -0.70 -2.27 7.61
N ILE A 813 -0.65 -1.03 7.13
CA ILE A 813 -0.83 -0.74 5.71
C ILE A 813 0.28 0.19 5.23
N TRP A 814 1.28 -0.41 4.59
CA TRP A 814 2.28 0.31 3.82
C TRP A 814 1.70 0.73 2.45
N THR A 815 2.21 1.82 1.88
CA THR A 815 1.51 2.54 0.80
C THR A 815 2.30 2.77 -0.49
N GLU A 816 3.47 2.16 -0.67
CA GLU A 816 4.29 2.16 -1.89
C GLU A 816 3.42 1.96 -3.14
N VAL A 817 2.52 0.96 -3.08
CA VAL A 817 1.63 0.55 -4.17
C VAL A 817 0.15 0.89 -3.94
N THR A 818 -0.27 1.52 -2.83
CA THR A 818 -1.71 1.77 -2.51
C THR A 818 -2.17 3.21 -2.81
N ARG A 819 -1.62 3.78 -3.88
CA ARG A 819 -1.64 5.19 -4.33
C ARG A 819 -2.97 5.97 -4.43
N THR A 820 -4.14 5.37 -4.19
CA THR A 820 -5.42 6.10 -4.14
C THR A 820 -6.22 5.65 -2.93
N GLN A 821 -7.25 6.41 -2.55
CA GLN A 821 -8.08 6.04 -1.41
C GLN A 821 -8.82 4.73 -1.65
N GLU A 822 -9.26 4.46 -2.88
CA GLU A 822 -9.99 3.23 -3.19
C GLU A 822 -9.08 2.00 -3.08
N ASN A 823 -7.82 2.12 -3.54
CA ASN A 823 -6.82 1.07 -3.39
C ASN A 823 -6.44 0.84 -1.92
N PHE A 824 -6.42 1.89 -1.10
CA PHE A 824 -6.13 1.81 0.33
C PHE A 824 -7.26 1.14 1.12
N GLU A 825 -8.51 1.57 0.89
CA GLU A 825 -9.70 0.96 1.51
C GLU A 825 -9.89 -0.50 1.08
N TYR A 826 -9.60 -0.85 -0.18
CA TYR A 826 -9.59 -2.24 -0.67
C TYR A 826 -8.62 -3.10 0.13
N MET A 827 -7.38 -2.64 0.31
CA MET A 827 -6.33 -3.43 0.97
C MET A 827 -6.64 -3.66 2.45
N ILE A 828 -7.19 -2.68 3.16
CA ILE A 828 -7.47 -2.78 4.61
C ILE A 828 -8.75 -3.59 4.92
N PHE A 829 -9.81 -3.40 4.15
CA PHE A 829 -11.14 -3.90 4.50
C PHE A 829 -11.56 -5.07 3.58
N PRO A 830 -12.05 -6.20 4.13
CA PRO A 830 -12.48 -6.40 5.51
C PRO A 830 -11.42 -6.99 6.47
N ARG A 831 -10.14 -7.11 6.10
CA ARG A 831 -9.10 -7.72 6.97
C ARG A 831 -8.97 -7.05 8.34
N MET A 832 -9.14 -5.74 8.43
CA MET A 832 -9.16 -5.01 9.71
C MET A 832 -10.26 -5.49 10.68
N LEU A 833 -11.39 -6.01 10.18
CA LEU A 833 -12.46 -6.55 11.03
C LEU A 833 -12.05 -7.90 11.65
N ALA A 834 -11.27 -8.69 10.92
CA ALA A 834 -10.70 -9.95 11.40
C ALA A 834 -9.57 -9.72 12.42
N LEU A 835 -8.75 -8.68 12.19
CA LEU A 835 -7.78 -8.17 13.16
C LEU A 835 -8.47 -7.71 14.45
N ALA A 836 -9.51 -6.87 14.36
CA ALA A 836 -10.26 -6.39 15.51
C ALA A 836 -10.91 -7.53 16.31
N GLU A 837 -11.47 -8.52 15.61
CA GLU A 837 -12.02 -9.75 16.18
C GLU A 837 -10.97 -10.56 16.96
N ARG A 838 -9.74 -10.73 16.44
CA ARG A 838 -8.64 -11.37 17.19
C ARG A 838 -8.00 -10.48 18.27
N ALA A 839 -8.06 -9.16 18.12
CA ALA A 839 -7.51 -8.19 19.07
C ALA A 839 -8.41 -7.98 20.30
N TRP A 840 -9.72 -8.16 20.15
CA TRP A 840 -10.71 -8.06 21.24
C TRP A 840 -11.01 -9.42 21.87
N HIS A 841 -11.49 -10.39 21.08
CA HIS A 841 -11.99 -11.67 21.57
C HIS A 841 -10.86 -12.71 21.68
N LYS A 842 -10.90 -13.59 22.68
CA LYS A 842 -10.08 -14.83 22.72
C LYS A 842 -10.97 -16.03 22.45
N ALA A 843 -10.82 -16.63 21.26
CA ALA A 843 -11.66 -17.74 20.85
C ALA A 843 -11.23 -19.06 21.49
N SER A 844 -12.20 -19.96 21.76
CA SER A 844 -11.95 -21.25 22.42
C SER A 844 -10.95 -22.15 21.67
N TRP A 845 -10.94 -22.08 20.34
CA TRP A 845 -10.07 -22.87 19.48
C TRP A 845 -8.59 -22.47 19.58
N GLU A 846 -8.28 -21.24 19.98
CA GLU A 846 -6.88 -20.77 20.15
C GLU A 846 -6.11 -21.62 21.18
N SER A 847 -6.81 -22.17 22.18
CA SER A 847 -6.20 -22.97 23.26
C SER A 847 -6.18 -24.48 22.99
N ILE A 848 -6.47 -24.91 21.75
CA ILE A 848 -6.50 -26.33 21.38
C ILE A 848 -5.16 -26.77 20.78
N SER A 849 -4.51 -27.73 21.43
CA SER A 849 -3.22 -28.31 21.01
C SER A 849 -3.33 -29.32 19.85
N ASP A 850 -4.47 -30.00 19.71
CA ASP A 850 -4.75 -30.83 18.52
C ASP A 850 -5.05 -29.92 17.32
N VAL A 851 -4.11 -29.83 16.39
CA VAL A 851 -4.19 -28.96 15.20
C VAL A 851 -5.40 -29.31 14.31
N THR A 852 -5.83 -30.58 14.26
CA THR A 852 -6.99 -31.00 13.45
C THR A 852 -8.29 -30.53 14.09
N LYS A 853 -8.43 -30.71 15.40
CA LYS A 853 -9.58 -30.20 16.18
C LYS A 853 -9.61 -28.68 16.17
N ARG A 854 -8.47 -28.01 16.42
CA ARG A 854 -8.30 -26.55 16.36
C ARG A 854 -8.78 -26.00 15.03
N ASN A 855 -8.25 -26.52 13.92
CA ASN A 855 -8.62 -26.03 12.60
C ASN A 855 -10.10 -26.27 12.27
N LYS A 856 -10.70 -27.39 12.73
CA LYS A 856 -12.13 -27.65 12.57
C LYS A 856 -13.00 -26.63 13.33
N GLU A 857 -12.67 -26.32 14.58
CA GLU A 857 -13.43 -25.36 15.39
C GLU A 857 -13.22 -23.92 14.91
N ARG A 858 -11.97 -23.55 14.58
CA ARG A 858 -11.63 -22.26 13.94
C ARG A 858 -12.38 -22.07 12.61
N ASP A 859 -12.47 -23.10 11.77
CA ASP A 859 -13.11 -22.98 10.46
C ASP A 859 -14.65 -22.92 10.56
N ALA A 860 -15.24 -23.42 11.66
CA ALA A 860 -16.65 -23.22 12.00
C ALA A 860 -16.92 -21.82 12.58
N ASP A 861 -16.02 -21.32 13.41
CA ASP A 861 -16.05 -19.94 13.93
C ASP A 861 -15.88 -18.91 12.79
N TRP A 862 -14.93 -19.16 11.89
CA TRP A 862 -14.75 -18.42 10.63
C TRP A 862 -16.03 -18.40 9.78
N GLN A 863 -16.76 -19.53 9.68
CA GLN A 863 -18.04 -19.57 8.97
C GLN A 863 -19.05 -18.60 9.59
N ALA A 864 -19.18 -18.56 10.92
CA ALA A 864 -20.07 -17.61 11.58
C ALA A 864 -19.61 -16.15 11.37
N PHE A 865 -18.30 -15.89 11.42
CA PHE A 865 -17.74 -14.57 11.14
C PHE A 865 -17.99 -14.10 9.69
N ALA A 866 -17.70 -14.95 8.69
CA ALA A 866 -17.90 -14.65 7.28
C ALA A 866 -19.38 -14.45 6.90
N ASN A 867 -20.32 -15.19 7.51
CA ASN A 867 -21.75 -14.92 7.38
C ASN A 867 -22.12 -13.55 8.01
N GLY A 868 -21.55 -13.21 9.17
CA GLY A 868 -21.73 -11.89 9.80
C GLY A 868 -21.25 -10.72 8.93
N LEU A 869 -20.10 -10.89 8.26
CA LEU A 869 -19.60 -9.93 7.28
C LEU A 869 -20.57 -9.78 6.10
N GLY A 870 -20.83 -10.88 5.38
CA GLY A 870 -21.60 -10.85 4.12
C GLY A 870 -23.08 -10.49 4.27
N SER A 871 -23.67 -10.71 5.45
CA SER A 871 -25.09 -10.41 5.72
C SER A 871 -25.35 -9.05 6.38
N LYS A 872 -24.33 -8.39 6.96
CA LYS A 872 -24.53 -7.18 7.77
C LYS A 872 -23.36 -6.19 7.70
N GLU A 873 -22.15 -6.59 8.09
CA GLU A 873 -21.05 -5.61 8.28
C GLU A 873 -20.61 -4.95 6.97
N LEU A 874 -20.57 -5.68 5.86
CA LEU A 874 -20.18 -5.12 4.57
C LEU A 874 -21.20 -4.06 4.06
N ALA A 875 -22.48 -4.18 4.41
CA ALA A 875 -23.47 -3.15 4.11
C ALA A 875 -23.25 -1.87 4.96
N ARG A 876 -22.82 -2.01 6.22
CA ARG A 876 -22.42 -0.87 7.07
C ARG A 876 -21.16 -0.16 6.54
N LEU A 877 -20.28 -0.88 5.83
CA LEU A 877 -19.14 -0.27 5.13
C LEU A 877 -19.56 0.45 3.84
N ASP A 878 -20.51 -0.09 3.07
CA ASP A 878 -21.11 0.63 1.92
C ASP A 878 -21.84 1.92 2.36
N GLU A 879 -22.53 1.92 3.52
CA GLU A 879 -23.18 3.10 4.10
C GLU A 879 -22.18 4.23 4.44
N LEU A 880 -20.93 3.88 4.78
CA LEU A 880 -19.83 4.82 4.99
C LEU A 880 -19.05 5.17 3.70
N GLY A 881 -19.41 4.56 2.55
CA GLY A 881 -18.69 4.75 1.29
C GLY A 881 -17.26 4.22 1.32
N ILE A 882 -17.03 3.10 2.01
CA ILE A 882 -15.73 2.41 2.12
C ILE A 882 -15.60 1.38 0.99
N THR A 883 -14.60 1.52 0.12
CA THR A 883 -14.40 0.64 -1.04
C THR A 883 -13.63 -0.65 -0.69
N TYR A 884 -14.12 -1.38 0.31
CA TYR A 884 -13.56 -2.66 0.76
C TYR A 884 -13.44 -3.70 -0.38
N ALA A 885 -12.55 -4.68 -0.23
CA ALA A 885 -12.27 -5.71 -1.23
C ALA A 885 -13.48 -6.63 -1.55
N ILE A 886 -13.77 -6.79 -2.84
CA ILE A 886 -14.77 -7.71 -3.37
C ILE A 886 -14.03 -8.70 -4.28
N ARG A 887 -13.63 -9.86 -3.75
CA ARG A 887 -12.95 -10.89 -4.54
C ARG A 887 -13.90 -11.57 -5.55
N PRO A 888 -13.38 -12.10 -6.68
CA PRO A 888 -14.19 -12.87 -7.62
C PRO A 888 -14.83 -14.10 -6.97
N PRO A 889 -16.03 -14.53 -7.43
CA PRO A 889 -16.69 -15.71 -6.88
C PRO A 889 -15.96 -16.99 -7.26
N GLY A 890 -16.09 -18.00 -6.40
CA GLY A 890 -15.78 -19.38 -6.74
C GLY A 890 -16.94 -20.05 -7.46
N ALA A 891 -16.67 -20.91 -8.44
CA ALA A 891 -17.69 -21.75 -9.07
C ALA A 891 -17.15 -23.10 -9.60
N SER A 892 -18.07 -24.04 -9.76
CA SER A 892 -17.86 -25.38 -10.28
C SER A 892 -19.02 -25.79 -11.19
N PHE A 893 -18.73 -26.56 -12.26
CA PHE A 893 -19.73 -27.00 -13.24
C PHE A 893 -19.75 -28.52 -13.40
N HIS A 894 -20.85 -29.14 -12.96
CA HIS A 894 -21.04 -30.59 -13.00
C HIS A 894 -21.62 -31.02 -14.36
N LYS A 895 -20.74 -31.22 -15.35
CA LYS A 895 -21.07 -31.55 -16.75
C LYS A 895 -22.17 -32.62 -16.92
N ALA A 896 -22.12 -33.71 -16.17
CA ALA A 896 -23.08 -34.82 -16.26
C ALA A 896 -24.53 -34.45 -15.83
N SER A 897 -24.73 -33.26 -15.25
CA SER A 897 -26.03 -32.74 -14.80
C SER A 897 -26.29 -31.30 -15.28
N SER A 898 -25.42 -30.77 -16.16
CA SER A 898 -25.38 -29.37 -16.59
C SER A 898 -25.49 -28.33 -15.46
N ARG A 899 -25.04 -28.68 -14.25
CA ARG A 899 -25.31 -27.92 -13.02
C ARG A 899 -24.15 -27.01 -12.63
N LEU A 900 -24.40 -25.70 -12.61
CA LEU A 900 -23.53 -24.68 -12.05
C LEU A 900 -23.76 -24.54 -10.54
N GLU A 901 -22.68 -24.56 -9.78
CA GLU A 901 -22.63 -24.13 -8.39
C GLU A 901 -21.64 -22.97 -8.25
N ALA A 902 -22.02 -21.92 -7.53
CA ALA A 902 -21.18 -20.75 -7.26
C ALA A 902 -21.31 -20.27 -5.80
N VAL A 903 -20.27 -19.61 -5.31
CA VAL A 903 -20.14 -19.12 -3.93
C VAL A 903 -19.23 -17.88 -3.88
N ALA A 904 -19.55 -16.92 -3.02
CA ALA A 904 -18.75 -15.72 -2.77
C ALA A 904 -17.91 -15.90 -1.49
N GLU A 905 -16.83 -15.12 -1.35
CA GLU A 905 -15.98 -15.15 -0.14
C GLU A 905 -16.80 -14.95 1.15
N PHE A 906 -17.76 -14.03 1.13
CA PHE A 906 -18.64 -13.73 2.26
C PHE A 906 -20.09 -14.10 1.93
N PRO A 907 -20.69 -15.10 2.62
CA PRO A 907 -22.09 -15.49 2.43
C PRO A 907 -23.04 -14.31 2.63
N GLY A 908 -23.70 -13.90 1.54
CA GLY A 908 -24.60 -12.74 1.50
C GLY A 908 -24.31 -11.81 0.32
N LEU A 909 -23.06 -11.76 -0.16
CA LEU A 909 -22.71 -10.99 -1.36
C LEU A 909 -23.42 -11.54 -2.62
N PRO A 910 -24.08 -10.69 -3.43
CA PRO A 910 -24.70 -11.12 -4.69
C PRO A 910 -23.66 -11.60 -5.71
N ILE A 911 -23.96 -12.72 -6.38
CA ILE A 911 -23.14 -13.28 -7.48
C ILE A 911 -23.92 -13.09 -8.78
N TRP A 912 -23.24 -12.69 -9.84
CA TRP A 912 -23.80 -12.58 -11.18
C TRP A 912 -22.94 -13.34 -12.19
N TYR A 913 -23.59 -13.94 -13.19
CA TYR A 913 -22.93 -14.68 -14.28
C TYR A 913 -23.43 -14.25 -15.65
N SER A 914 -22.57 -14.42 -16.66
CA SER A 914 -22.83 -14.19 -18.08
C SER A 914 -22.46 -15.44 -18.88
N LEU A 915 -23.22 -15.71 -19.93
CA LEU A 915 -23.00 -16.79 -20.90
C LEU A 915 -22.54 -16.26 -22.27
N ASP A 916 -22.29 -14.96 -22.38
CA ASP A 916 -22.11 -14.21 -23.63
C ASP A 916 -21.02 -13.12 -23.47
N ASP A 917 -19.91 -13.50 -22.83
CA ASP A 917 -18.72 -12.66 -22.59
C ASP A 917 -19.02 -11.29 -21.95
N GLY A 918 -19.91 -11.28 -20.96
CA GLY A 918 -20.29 -10.11 -20.19
C GLY A 918 -21.31 -9.18 -20.88
N VAL A 919 -21.91 -9.58 -22.00
CA VAL A 919 -22.92 -8.78 -22.71
C VAL A 919 -24.28 -8.78 -21.97
N THR A 920 -24.73 -9.92 -21.45
CA THR A 920 -25.90 -10.04 -20.58
C THR A 920 -25.57 -10.75 -19.27
N TRP A 921 -26.25 -10.37 -18.19
CA TRP A 921 -25.93 -10.81 -16.83
C TRP A 921 -27.17 -11.31 -16.09
N SER A 922 -27.03 -12.48 -15.45
CA SER A 922 -28.04 -13.12 -14.60
C SER A 922 -27.56 -13.22 -13.15
N GLU A 923 -28.44 -12.97 -12.19
CA GLU A 923 -28.15 -13.10 -10.75
C GLU A 923 -28.22 -14.58 -10.32
N TYR A 924 -27.14 -15.09 -9.73
CA TYR A 924 -27.07 -16.47 -9.22
C TYR A 924 -27.73 -16.55 -7.82
N LYS A 925 -28.94 -17.12 -7.75
CA LYS A 925 -29.75 -17.21 -6.52
C LYS A 925 -29.62 -18.56 -5.81
N SER A 926 -29.39 -19.61 -6.58
CA SER A 926 -29.30 -21.00 -6.17
C SER A 926 -28.54 -21.79 -7.25
N LYS A 927 -28.27 -23.07 -7.00
CA LYS A 927 -27.72 -23.98 -8.02
C LYS A 927 -28.57 -23.90 -9.29
N VAL A 928 -27.91 -23.69 -10.44
CA VAL A 928 -28.57 -23.50 -11.75
C VAL A 928 -28.29 -24.71 -12.63
N THR A 929 -29.31 -25.25 -13.30
CA THR A 929 -29.11 -26.20 -14.40
C THR A 929 -29.18 -25.44 -15.71
N LEU A 930 -28.07 -25.38 -16.43
CA LEU A 930 -27.99 -24.76 -17.76
C LEU A 930 -28.61 -25.72 -18.80
N SER A 931 -29.41 -25.19 -19.72
CA SER A 931 -29.98 -25.98 -20.80
C SER A 931 -28.93 -26.33 -21.86
N ASN A 932 -29.18 -27.39 -22.64
CA ASN A 932 -28.30 -27.76 -23.75
C ASN A 932 -28.19 -26.63 -24.80
N GLY A 933 -29.17 -25.71 -24.89
CA GLY A 933 -29.09 -24.54 -25.76
C GLY A 933 -28.09 -23.49 -25.28
N GLU A 934 -28.02 -23.26 -23.95
CA GLU A 934 -27.07 -22.33 -23.31
C GLU A 934 -25.62 -22.86 -23.32
N LEU A 935 -25.43 -24.17 -23.44
CA LEU A 935 -24.13 -24.82 -23.60
C LEU A 935 -23.70 -24.95 -25.08
N CYS A 936 -24.61 -24.75 -26.04
CA CYS A 936 -24.37 -24.91 -27.48
C CYS A 936 -23.68 -23.67 -28.06
N GLY A 937 -22.36 -23.59 -27.91
CA GLY A 937 -21.49 -22.56 -28.50
C GLY A 937 -20.61 -21.84 -27.48
N ASN A 938 -20.99 -21.91 -26.20
CA ASN A 938 -20.25 -21.28 -25.11
C ASN A 938 -19.27 -22.29 -24.49
N SER A 939 -17.97 -22.07 -24.68
CA SER A 939 -16.92 -22.77 -23.92
C SER A 939 -16.80 -22.26 -22.50
N GLU A 940 -17.20 -21.01 -22.26
CA GLU A 940 -16.83 -20.20 -21.11
C GLU A 940 -18.03 -19.45 -20.50
N LEU A 941 -17.97 -19.24 -19.20
CA LEU A 941 -18.98 -18.55 -18.39
C LEU A 941 -18.25 -17.54 -17.48
N VAL A 942 -18.62 -16.27 -17.59
CA VAL A 942 -17.96 -15.15 -16.88
C VAL A 942 -18.75 -14.80 -15.63
N MET A 943 -18.10 -14.51 -14.51
CA MET A 943 -18.74 -14.23 -13.22
C MET A 943 -18.14 -13.04 -12.48
N ILE A 944 -18.96 -12.39 -11.66
CA ILE A 944 -18.59 -11.32 -10.72
C ILE A 944 -19.34 -11.51 -9.39
N ALA A 945 -18.74 -11.01 -8.31
CA ALA A 945 -19.45 -10.72 -7.07
C ALA A 945 -19.76 -9.21 -6.99
N LYS A 946 -20.77 -8.81 -6.23
CA LYS A 946 -21.15 -7.40 -6.02
C LYS A 946 -21.20 -7.03 -4.54
N SER A 947 -21.16 -5.72 -4.26
CA SER A 947 -21.47 -5.16 -2.95
C SER A 947 -22.95 -5.39 -2.59
N PRO A 948 -23.33 -5.42 -1.29
CA PRO A 948 -24.72 -5.41 -0.85
C PRO A 948 -25.54 -4.23 -1.40
N ASP A 949 -24.93 -3.06 -1.63
CA ASP A 949 -25.60 -1.92 -2.26
C ASP A 949 -25.71 -2.02 -3.80
N TYR A 950 -25.16 -3.09 -4.40
CA TYR A 950 -25.05 -3.36 -5.84
C TYR A 950 -24.27 -2.32 -6.69
N ARG A 951 -23.65 -1.30 -6.09
CA ARG A 951 -22.91 -0.24 -6.82
C ARG A 951 -21.48 -0.62 -7.19
N ARG A 952 -20.87 -1.58 -6.51
CA ARG A 952 -19.49 -2.06 -6.75
C ARG A 952 -19.49 -3.54 -7.09
N GLN A 953 -18.42 -3.99 -7.77
CA GLN A 953 -18.25 -5.37 -8.19
C GLN A 953 -16.78 -5.80 -8.15
N SER A 954 -16.55 -7.12 -8.10
CA SER A 954 -15.23 -7.70 -8.32
C SER A 954 -14.75 -7.50 -9.76
N ARG A 955 -13.45 -7.74 -10.01
CA ARG A 955 -13.00 -8.13 -11.36
C ARG A 955 -13.73 -9.41 -11.80
N SER A 956 -13.83 -9.63 -13.11
CA SER A 956 -14.42 -10.84 -13.68
C SER A 956 -13.51 -12.06 -13.51
N VAL A 957 -14.11 -13.24 -13.44
CA VAL A 957 -13.42 -14.53 -13.52
C VAL A 957 -14.20 -15.49 -14.41
N THR A 958 -13.48 -16.33 -15.17
CA THR A 958 -14.07 -17.25 -16.14
C THR A 958 -14.04 -18.70 -15.66
N LEU A 959 -15.11 -19.45 -15.93
CA LEU A 959 -15.24 -20.89 -15.73
C LEU A 959 -15.44 -21.60 -17.08
N GLN A 960 -14.73 -22.70 -17.31
CA GLN A 960 -14.87 -23.54 -18.50
C GLN A 960 -16.08 -24.49 -18.38
N ILE A 961 -17.06 -24.39 -19.27
CA ILE A 961 -18.37 -25.06 -19.18
C ILE A 961 -18.71 -25.97 -20.38
N SER A 962 -17.70 -26.50 -21.08
CA SER A 962 -17.89 -27.30 -22.31
C SER A 962 -18.80 -28.54 -22.14
N GLY A 963 -19.99 -28.49 -22.77
CA GLY A 963 -20.95 -29.59 -22.89
C GLY A 963 -20.87 -30.34 -24.22
N SER A 964 -21.66 -31.42 -24.37
CA SER A 964 -21.68 -32.27 -25.57
C SER A 964 -22.96 -32.08 -26.40
N CYS A 965 -22.82 -31.54 -27.61
CA CYS A 965 -23.94 -31.25 -28.51
C CYS A 965 -24.52 -32.50 -29.21
N THR A 966 -25.25 -33.36 -28.48
CA THR A 966 -26.01 -34.46 -29.08
C THR A 966 -27.31 -33.95 -29.70
N GLY A 967 -27.26 -33.51 -30.95
CA GLY A 967 -28.42 -33.02 -31.68
C GLY A 967 -29.40 -34.14 -32.06
N SER A 968 -30.64 -34.07 -31.55
CA SER A 968 -31.70 -35.03 -31.90
C SER A 968 -33.08 -34.35 -32.11
N GLY A 969 -33.34 -33.95 -33.36
CA GLY A 969 -34.70 -33.96 -33.91
C GLY A 969 -35.58 -32.71 -33.80
N ILE A 970 -35.27 -31.67 -34.59
CA ILE A 970 -36.31 -30.96 -35.36
C ILE A 970 -35.89 -31.00 -36.85
N ALA A 971 -36.87 -30.99 -37.75
CA ALA A 971 -36.74 -31.48 -39.13
C ALA A 971 -35.81 -30.67 -40.06
N SER A 972 -35.37 -31.35 -41.12
CA SER A 972 -34.50 -30.83 -42.18
C SER A 972 -35.06 -29.60 -42.91
N GLY A 973 -34.37 -28.47 -42.79
CA GLY A 973 -34.51 -27.30 -43.67
C GLY A 973 -33.12 -26.85 -44.15
N ASN A 974 -32.87 -26.92 -45.46
CA ASN A 974 -31.56 -26.57 -46.01
C ASN A 974 -31.30 -25.06 -45.90
N VAL A 975 -30.31 -24.67 -45.10
CA VAL A 975 -29.70 -23.32 -45.16
C VAL A 975 -28.18 -23.49 -45.27
N LEU A 976 -27.62 -23.00 -46.37
CA LEU A 976 -26.18 -22.94 -46.60
C LEU A 976 -25.57 -21.86 -45.69
N GLN A 977 -24.87 -22.27 -44.64
CA GLN A 977 -24.12 -21.35 -43.80
C GLN A 977 -22.80 -20.97 -44.49
N MET A 978 -22.84 -19.94 -45.34
CA MET A 978 -21.63 -19.30 -45.85
C MET A 978 -20.86 -18.67 -44.68
N SER A 979 -19.60 -19.08 -44.49
CA SER A 979 -18.67 -18.30 -43.68
C SER A 979 -18.36 -16.98 -44.38
N HIS A 980 -18.41 -15.88 -43.62
CA HIS A 980 -17.89 -14.58 -44.03
C HIS A 980 -17.04 -14.04 -42.89
N SER A 981 -15.73 -13.99 -43.11
CA SER A 981 -14.82 -13.20 -42.28
C SER A 981 -15.03 -11.72 -42.62
N VAL A 982 -15.42 -10.92 -41.64
CA VAL A 982 -15.53 -9.45 -41.80
C VAL A 982 -14.65 -8.76 -40.77
N THR A 983 -13.39 -8.58 -41.14
CA THR A 983 -12.54 -7.55 -40.53
C THR A 983 -13.04 -6.17 -40.95
N GLN A 984 -13.70 -5.45 -40.05
CA GLN A 984 -13.89 -4.00 -40.19
C GLN A 984 -13.68 -3.31 -38.84
N GLY A 985 -12.62 -2.49 -38.77
CA GLY A 985 -12.54 -1.39 -37.83
C GLY A 985 -12.88 -0.10 -38.57
N VAL A 986 -13.79 0.72 -38.03
CA VAL A 986 -14.13 2.04 -38.63
C VAL A 986 -14.19 3.11 -37.54
N ILE A 987 -13.20 4.01 -37.61
CA ILE A 987 -13.28 5.47 -37.45
C ILE A 987 -14.53 6.00 -36.70
N LYS A 988 -14.33 6.54 -35.49
CA LYS A 988 -15.27 7.50 -34.90
C LYS A 988 -15.20 8.83 -35.66
N LEU A 989 -16.34 9.33 -36.12
CA LEU A 989 -16.48 10.71 -36.60
C LEU A 989 -17.38 11.51 -35.66
N PHE A 990 -16.95 12.73 -35.30
CA PHE A 990 -17.74 13.65 -34.47
C PHE A 990 -18.77 14.40 -35.32
N CYS A 991 -19.99 14.54 -34.80
CA CYS A 991 -20.89 15.65 -35.13
C CYS A 991 -21.60 16.11 -33.85
N MET A 992 -21.63 17.42 -33.64
CA MET A 992 -22.48 18.07 -32.63
C MET A 992 -23.85 18.37 -33.27
N LEU A 993 -24.92 18.50 -32.47
CA LEU A 993 -25.85 19.63 -32.58
C LEU A 993 -26.85 19.71 -31.41
N ASN A 994 -27.25 20.95 -31.14
CA ASN A 994 -28.07 21.51 -30.07
C ASN A 994 -29.32 20.75 -29.59
N GLN A 995 -29.53 20.77 -28.26
CA GLN A 995 -30.69 21.33 -27.52
C GLN A 995 -32.01 21.55 -28.30
N PRO A 996 -33.17 21.12 -27.76
CA PRO A 996 -33.79 21.93 -26.70
C PRO A 996 -34.43 21.16 -25.50
N GLU A 997 -34.78 21.91 -24.44
CA GLU A 997 -35.71 21.52 -23.37
C GLU A 997 -37.15 21.37 -23.92
N PRO A 998 -38.08 20.63 -23.26
CA PRO A 998 -38.81 21.22 -22.12
C PRO A 998 -39.36 20.25 -21.03
N GLY A 999 -39.79 20.83 -19.91
CA GLY A 999 -41.13 20.57 -19.35
C GLY A 999 -41.34 19.43 -18.34
N GLU A 1000 -42.24 19.68 -17.39
CA GLU A 1000 -42.67 18.71 -16.36
C GLU A 1000 -43.82 17.80 -16.84
N GLY A 1001 -43.89 16.59 -16.27
CA GLY A 1001 -45.16 15.91 -15.98
C GLY A 1001 -45.82 15.07 -17.09
N GLY A 1002 -46.07 13.79 -16.81
CA GLY A 1002 -46.90 12.92 -17.65
C GLY A 1002 -46.85 11.45 -17.25
N ARG A 1003 -47.94 10.70 -17.46
CA ARG A 1003 -48.03 9.25 -17.26
C ARG A 1003 -48.31 8.53 -18.59
N MET A 1004 -48.02 7.22 -18.59
CA MET A 1004 -48.66 6.15 -19.39
C MET A 1004 -48.22 5.86 -20.85
N LEU A 1005 -47.69 4.63 -21.00
CA LEU A 1005 -48.13 3.54 -21.91
C LEU A 1005 -47.87 3.59 -23.45
N LEU A 1006 -47.05 2.60 -23.86
CA LEU A 1006 -47.27 1.61 -24.94
C LEU A 1006 -47.13 1.94 -26.45
N LYS A 1007 -46.39 1.03 -27.11
CA LYS A 1007 -46.61 0.39 -28.43
C LYS A 1007 -46.27 1.11 -29.76
N HIS A 1008 -45.14 0.63 -30.32
CA HIS A 1008 -45.02 -0.06 -31.64
C HIS A 1008 -45.26 0.66 -32.98
N ALA A 1009 -44.62 0.07 -34.01
CA ALA A 1009 -44.55 0.47 -35.44
C ALA A 1009 -43.84 1.81 -35.70
N GLY A 1010 -42.89 1.96 -36.63
CA GLY A 1010 -42.23 0.97 -37.51
C GLY A 1010 -42.82 0.91 -38.92
N VAL A 1011 -42.06 1.41 -39.91
CA VAL A 1011 -42.26 1.24 -41.36
C VAL A 1011 -40.89 1.33 -42.07
N GLN A 1012 -40.71 0.60 -43.17
CA GLN A 1012 -39.51 0.63 -44.03
C GLN A 1012 -39.66 1.67 -45.15
N CYS A 1013 -38.56 2.14 -45.74
CA CYS A 1013 -38.27 1.88 -47.17
C CYS A 1013 -36.90 2.41 -47.63
N SER A 1014 -36.39 1.79 -48.68
CA SER A 1014 -35.20 2.12 -49.49
C SER A 1014 -35.67 2.10 -50.97
N PRO A 1015 -34.84 2.07 -52.04
CA PRO A 1015 -33.43 2.48 -52.23
C PRO A 1015 -33.27 3.44 -53.44
N PHE A 1016 -32.04 3.76 -53.89
CA PHE A 1016 -31.52 3.37 -55.23
C PHE A 1016 -30.14 3.98 -55.63
N CYS A 1017 -29.48 3.29 -56.57
CA CYS A 1017 -28.46 3.76 -57.54
C CYS A 1017 -26.99 4.03 -57.09
N VAL A 1018 -25.96 3.77 -57.93
CA VAL A 1018 -25.77 2.71 -58.96
C VAL A 1018 -24.28 2.60 -59.39
N ILE A 1019 -23.81 1.36 -59.61
CA ILE A 1019 -22.68 0.84 -60.45
C ILE A 1019 -21.40 1.68 -60.66
N GLY A 1020 -20.25 1.03 -60.39
CA GLY A 1020 -18.96 1.27 -61.07
C GLY A 1020 -18.07 0.02 -60.94
N LEU A 1021 -17.69 -0.61 -62.07
CA LEU A 1021 -16.95 -1.88 -62.12
C LEU A 1021 -15.80 -1.82 -63.13
N GLU A 1022 -14.67 -2.44 -62.80
CA GLU A 1022 -13.78 -3.03 -63.80
C GLU A 1022 -13.02 -4.24 -63.21
N PHE A 1023 -12.52 -5.13 -64.07
CA PHE A 1023 -12.12 -6.50 -63.71
C PHE A 1023 -10.85 -6.92 -64.46
N HIS A 1024 -10.01 -7.75 -63.84
CA HIS A 1024 -9.19 -8.74 -64.57
C HIS A 1024 -9.07 -10.05 -63.76
N ARG A 1025 -8.90 -11.19 -64.45
CA ARG A 1025 -9.00 -12.56 -63.90
C ARG A 1025 -7.64 -13.29 -63.89
N LYS A 1026 -7.56 -14.32 -63.01
CA LYS A 1026 -7.04 -15.71 -63.22
C LYS A 1026 -6.10 -16.18 -62.08
N GLU A 1027 -5.95 -17.48 -61.76
CA GLU A 1027 -6.87 -18.65 -61.73
C GLU A 1027 -6.13 -19.86 -61.08
N PHE A 1028 -6.86 -20.80 -60.48
CA PHE A 1028 -6.47 -22.20 -60.11
C PHE A 1028 -5.36 -22.53 -59.06
N PHE A 1029 -5.83 -23.09 -57.92
CA PHE A 1029 -5.40 -24.32 -57.18
C PHE A 1029 -3.94 -24.56 -56.69
N PRO A 1030 -3.75 -25.33 -55.58
CA PRO A 1030 -2.45 -25.55 -54.92
C PRO A 1030 -1.74 -26.87 -55.30
N GLY A 1031 -0.43 -26.95 -55.02
CA GLY A 1031 0.41 -28.16 -55.15
C GLY A 1031 1.60 -28.15 -54.18
N ASN A 1032 2.14 -29.33 -53.86
CA ASN A 1032 3.16 -29.52 -52.80
C ASN A 1032 4.62 -29.47 -53.29
N ALA A 1033 5.52 -29.30 -52.31
CA ALA A 1033 6.87 -29.83 -52.20
C ALA A 1033 8.09 -29.02 -52.72
N ILE A 1034 8.87 -28.52 -51.74
CA ILE A 1034 10.31 -28.81 -51.49
C ILE A 1034 11.35 -28.57 -52.62
N GLU A 1035 12.40 -27.81 -52.28
CA GLU A 1035 13.78 -28.14 -52.71
C GLU A 1035 14.77 -27.98 -51.54
N ILE A 1036 15.85 -28.78 -51.51
CA ILE A 1036 16.85 -28.90 -50.42
C ILE A 1036 18.27 -29.07 -50.99
N VAL A 1037 19.21 -28.22 -50.56
CA VAL A 1037 20.68 -28.28 -50.76
C VAL A 1037 21.28 -27.41 -49.63
N THR A 1038 22.27 -27.75 -48.78
CA THR A 1038 23.25 -28.87 -48.58
C THR A 1038 23.86 -28.74 -47.14
N PRO A 1039 24.81 -29.58 -46.66
CA PRO A 1039 25.11 -31.01 -46.91
C PRO A 1039 25.20 -31.86 -45.61
N ARG A 1040 25.45 -33.18 -45.78
CA ARG A 1040 25.68 -34.22 -44.73
C ARG A 1040 27.20 -34.32 -44.37
N TRP A 1041 27.72 -35.14 -43.45
CA TRP A 1041 27.39 -36.50 -42.95
C TRP A 1041 27.92 -36.74 -41.51
N GLY A 1042 27.42 -37.72 -40.73
CA GLY A 1042 26.24 -38.57 -40.97
C GLY A 1042 26.14 -39.83 -40.08
N GLN A 1043 24.99 -40.51 -40.20
CA GLN A 1043 24.67 -41.94 -39.96
C GLN A 1043 25.01 -42.65 -38.62
N VAL A 1044 24.19 -43.58 -38.10
CA VAL A 1044 22.73 -43.84 -38.21
C VAL A 1044 22.32 -44.89 -37.17
N ASN A 1045 21.14 -44.76 -36.54
CA ASN A 1045 20.20 -45.88 -36.35
C ASN A 1045 18.82 -45.36 -35.89
N LYS A 1046 17.77 -46.17 -36.12
CA LYS A 1046 16.35 -45.83 -35.91
C LYS A 1046 15.71 -46.75 -34.87
N ILE A 1047 14.62 -46.30 -34.24
CA ILE A 1047 13.29 -46.97 -34.27
C ILE A 1047 12.22 -45.99 -33.74
N TRP A 1048 10.95 -46.25 -34.04
CA TRP A 1048 9.78 -45.39 -33.76
C TRP A 1048 8.97 -45.87 -32.55
N VAL A 1049 8.22 -44.95 -31.93
CA VAL A 1049 6.94 -45.22 -31.25
C VAL A 1049 5.94 -44.12 -31.68
N SER A 1050 4.64 -44.41 -31.65
CA SER A 1050 3.56 -43.57 -32.21
C SER A 1050 2.51 -43.16 -31.15
N GLU A 1051 1.37 -42.63 -31.60
CA GLU A 1051 0.38 -41.91 -30.79
C GLU A 1051 -0.45 -42.77 -29.80
N ARG A 1052 -0.94 -42.09 -28.75
CA ARG A 1052 -2.17 -42.30 -27.94
C ARG A 1052 -2.63 -43.72 -27.55
N ILE A 1053 -2.95 -43.89 -26.26
CA ILE A 1053 -4.24 -44.39 -25.74
C ILE A 1053 -4.28 -44.23 -24.20
N ASP A 1054 -5.44 -43.89 -23.63
CA ASP A 1054 -5.68 -43.86 -22.17
C ASP A 1054 -5.86 -45.28 -21.59
N PRO A 1055 -5.81 -45.43 -20.25
CA PRO A 1055 -7.00 -46.05 -19.65
C PRO A 1055 -7.51 -45.33 -18.39
N VAL A 1056 -8.84 -45.20 -18.32
CA VAL A 1056 -9.61 -44.82 -17.13
C VAL A 1056 -9.67 -46.00 -16.14
N TYR A 1057 -9.72 -45.71 -14.84
CA TYR A 1057 -10.33 -46.64 -13.87
C TYR A 1057 -11.41 -45.96 -13.04
N TYR A 1058 -12.61 -46.54 -13.07
CA TYR A 1058 -13.75 -46.17 -12.23
C TYR A 1058 -13.70 -46.90 -10.87
N ARG A 1059 -14.31 -46.30 -9.84
CA ARG A 1059 -15.13 -47.02 -8.86
C ARG A 1059 -16.39 -46.23 -8.54
N SER A 1060 -17.48 -46.96 -8.35
CA SER A 1060 -18.83 -46.50 -8.01
C SER A 1060 -19.51 -47.58 -7.15
N GLU A 1061 -20.74 -47.32 -6.69
CA GLU A 1061 -21.56 -48.16 -5.78
C GLU A 1061 -21.08 -48.14 -4.30
N GLY A 1062 -21.95 -48.06 -3.29
CA GLY A 1062 -23.40 -47.80 -3.21
C GLY A 1062 -23.73 -47.21 -1.81
N LEU A 1063 -24.66 -46.25 -1.65
CA LEU A 1063 -26.14 -46.37 -1.59
C LEU A 1063 -26.69 -47.06 -0.32
N ASP A 1064 -27.37 -46.24 0.50
CA ASP A 1064 -28.41 -46.49 1.53
C ASP A 1064 -28.11 -47.51 2.67
N PHE A 1065 -28.51 -47.30 3.94
CA PHE A 1065 -29.87 -46.98 4.42
C PHE A 1065 -29.92 -46.23 5.77
N LEU A 1066 -31.11 -45.72 6.10
CA LEU A 1066 -31.54 -45.22 7.43
C LEU A 1066 -32.48 -46.24 8.10
N VAL A 1067 -32.18 -46.68 9.32
CA VAL A 1067 -33.11 -47.37 10.26
C VAL A 1067 -32.69 -47.06 11.70
N ASP A 1068 -33.66 -46.86 12.60
CA ASP A 1068 -33.46 -46.52 14.01
C ASP A 1068 -33.33 -47.73 14.96
N ASP A 1069 -32.85 -47.40 16.17
CA ASP A 1069 -33.27 -47.91 17.49
C ASP A 1069 -32.83 -49.28 18.10
N LEU A 1070 -32.51 -49.15 19.40
CA LEU A 1070 -32.81 -50.05 20.55
C LEU A 1070 -31.99 -51.31 20.92
N ILE A 1071 -31.89 -51.48 22.26
CA ILE A 1071 -31.55 -52.67 23.08
C ILE A 1071 -30.07 -53.12 23.09
N ASP A 1072 -29.36 -53.40 24.19
CA ASP A 1072 -29.29 -53.07 25.64
C ASP A 1072 -28.30 -54.11 26.26
N ALA A 1073 -27.77 -53.86 27.45
CA ALA A 1073 -26.98 -54.76 28.31
C ALA A 1073 -25.62 -55.30 27.75
N SER A 1074 -24.48 -55.10 28.44
CA SER A 1074 -24.33 -55.66 29.79
C SER A 1074 -23.12 -55.15 30.60
N LYS A 1075 -23.42 -54.64 31.81
CA LYS A 1075 -22.74 -54.83 33.12
C LYS A 1075 -21.20 -54.90 33.24
N GLY A 1076 -20.65 -54.00 34.07
CA GLY A 1076 -19.39 -54.22 34.84
C GLY A 1076 -18.66 -52.90 35.17
N SER A 1077 -18.90 -52.23 36.30
CA SER A 1077 -18.24 -52.41 37.61
C SER A 1077 -16.69 -52.36 37.56
N GLY A 1078 -15.99 -51.43 38.22
CA GLY A 1078 -16.49 -50.47 39.23
C GLY A 1078 -15.51 -49.35 39.65
N THR A 1079 -15.49 -49.05 40.95
CA THR A 1079 -15.16 -47.74 41.56
C THR A 1079 -13.72 -47.57 42.09
N SER A 1080 -13.38 -46.32 42.44
CA SER A 1080 -12.20 -45.83 43.22
C SER A 1080 -10.83 -45.88 42.52
N GLY A 1081 -9.88 -44.97 42.81
CA GLY A 1081 -9.91 -43.80 43.72
C GLY A 1081 -8.54 -43.10 43.85
N SER A 1082 -8.52 -41.99 44.61
CA SER A 1082 -7.44 -41.40 45.44
C SER A 1082 -6.08 -42.16 45.58
N ASP A 1083 -4.90 -41.52 45.73
CA ASP A 1083 -4.58 -40.10 46.01
C ASP A 1083 -3.06 -39.78 45.96
N TYR A 1084 -2.72 -38.48 45.90
CA TYR A 1084 -1.58 -37.76 46.52
C TYR A 1084 -0.05 -38.04 46.34
N LEU A 1085 0.68 -36.91 46.44
CA LEU A 1085 2.02 -36.64 47.03
C LEU A 1085 3.34 -36.78 46.21
N ASN A 1086 3.99 -35.62 46.02
CA ASN A 1086 5.39 -35.23 46.35
C ASN A 1086 6.61 -36.09 45.95
N ASP A 1087 7.85 -35.59 45.86
CA ASP A 1087 8.52 -34.26 45.70
C ASP A 1087 10.05 -34.56 45.74
N THR A 1088 10.94 -33.56 45.67
CA THR A 1088 12.39 -33.57 45.99
C THR A 1088 13.36 -34.24 44.97
N GLN A 1089 14.62 -33.80 44.78
CA GLN A 1089 15.24 -32.46 44.83
C GLN A 1089 16.70 -32.49 44.28
N TRP A 1090 17.27 -31.31 43.96
CA TRP A 1090 18.71 -30.94 43.96
C TRP A 1090 19.76 -31.42 42.90
N ARG A 1091 20.53 -30.41 42.43
CA ARG A 1091 22.01 -30.33 42.19
C ARG A 1091 22.66 -30.88 40.90
N ALA A 1092 23.07 -29.91 40.06
CA ALA A 1092 24.31 -29.90 39.25
C ALA A 1092 25.51 -29.37 40.10
N PRO A 1093 26.75 -29.11 39.61
CA PRO A 1093 27.38 -29.24 38.27
C PRO A 1093 28.64 -30.18 38.38
N PRO A 1094 29.90 -29.95 37.88
CA PRO A 1094 30.48 -29.04 36.85
C PRO A 1094 31.61 -29.58 35.90
N ARG A 1095 31.83 -28.86 34.77
CA ARG A 1095 33.11 -28.67 33.99
C ARG A 1095 33.86 -29.88 33.38
N GLY A 1096 34.36 -29.75 32.14
CA GLY A 1096 35.37 -30.66 31.56
C GLY A 1096 35.78 -30.44 30.09
N VAL A 1097 36.77 -29.58 29.84
CA VAL A 1097 37.37 -29.22 28.53
C VAL A 1097 38.08 -30.38 27.79
N ALA A 1098 37.94 -30.49 26.46
CA ALA A 1098 39.05 -30.80 25.49
C ALA A 1098 38.62 -30.74 24.00
N ARG A 1099 39.58 -30.45 23.09
CA ARG A 1099 39.48 -30.65 21.62
C ARG A 1099 40.46 -31.76 21.19
N THR A 1100 40.14 -32.52 20.13
CA THR A 1100 41.11 -33.18 19.25
C THR A 1100 40.57 -33.28 17.82
N ASN A 1101 41.40 -33.00 16.82
CA ASN A 1101 41.11 -33.26 15.41
C ASN A 1101 41.41 -34.72 15.06
N GLY A 1102 40.81 -35.24 13.98
CA GLY A 1102 41.20 -36.50 13.36
C GLY A 1102 40.38 -36.78 12.10
N SER A 1103 41.02 -36.71 10.92
CA SER A 1103 40.46 -37.22 9.67
C SER A 1103 40.98 -38.64 9.41
N ASP A 1104 40.16 -39.51 8.81
CA ASP A 1104 40.47 -40.12 7.50
C ASP A 1104 39.55 -41.31 7.10
N ASN A 1105 38.93 -41.15 5.93
CA ASN A 1105 38.74 -42.15 4.86
C ASN A 1105 37.73 -43.32 4.92
N LEU A 1106 37.29 -43.68 3.70
CA LEU A 1106 36.42 -44.79 3.23
C LEU A 1106 34.91 -44.65 3.55
N ARG A 1107 33.96 -44.57 2.60
CA ARG A 1107 33.65 -45.38 1.38
C ARG A 1107 33.33 -46.85 1.73
N ASP A 1108 32.18 -47.44 1.39
CA ASP A 1108 31.26 -47.26 0.25
C ASP A 1108 29.77 -47.55 0.60
N ILE A 1109 28.91 -47.61 -0.44
CA ILE A 1109 27.56 -48.21 -0.54
C ILE A 1109 26.37 -47.34 -0.07
N PHE A 1110 25.66 -46.72 -1.02
CA PHE A 1110 24.30 -47.11 -1.49
C PHE A 1110 23.91 -46.28 -2.75
N PRO A 1111 23.19 -46.85 -3.75
CA PRO A 1111 22.73 -46.11 -4.95
C PRO A 1111 21.31 -45.50 -4.77
N ASP A 1112 20.78 -44.94 -5.86
CA ASP A 1112 19.44 -44.31 -6.01
C ASP A 1112 19.17 -43.01 -5.23
N LEU A 1113 19.96 -41.98 -5.57
CA LEU A 1113 19.65 -40.58 -5.25
C LEU A 1113 18.68 -39.99 -6.28
N SER A 1114 17.39 -39.98 -5.96
CA SER A 1114 16.43 -39.08 -6.62
C SER A 1114 16.63 -37.67 -6.06
N VAL A 1115 17.14 -36.76 -6.90
CA VAL A 1115 17.67 -35.46 -6.44
C VAL A 1115 16.53 -34.49 -6.08
N LEU A 1116 16.16 -34.50 -4.80
CA LEU A 1116 15.30 -33.49 -4.18
C LEU A 1116 16.07 -32.18 -3.99
N VAL A 1117 16.16 -31.38 -5.05
CA VAL A 1117 16.68 -29.99 -4.96
C VAL A 1117 15.68 -29.12 -4.19
N ARG A 1118 15.80 -29.10 -2.87
CA ARG A 1118 15.27 -28.00 -2.05
C ARG A 1118 16.27 -26.85 -2.14
N ALA A 1119 15.88 -25.74 -2.76
CA ALA A 1119 16.68 -24.53 -2.76
C ALA A 1119 16.60 -23.86 -1.38
N TYR A 1120 17.75 -23.74 -0.72
CA TYR A 1120 17.95 -22.85 0.43
C TYR A 1120 18.78 -21.64 -0.04
N PRO A 1121 18.70 -20.47 0.63
CA PRO A 1121 19.70 -19.43 0.43
C PRO A 1121 21.08 -19.96 0.86
N PRO A 1122 22.17 -19.56 0.19
CA PRO A 1122 23.52 -19.96 0.58
C PRO A 1122 23.83 -19.41 1.98
N THR A 1123 24.54 -20.19 2.79
CA THR A 1123 25.00 -19.72 4.10
C THR A 1123 26.01 -18.58 3.94
N LYS A 1124 26.13 -17.75 4.98
CA LYS A 1124 27.18 -16.71 5.11
C LYS A 1124 28.60 -17.26 4.90
N GLN A 1125 28.80 -18.56 5.12
CA GLN A 1125 30.06 -19.26 4.92
C GLN A 1125 30.30 -19.65 3.44
N GLU A 1126 29.26 -20.05 2.71
CA GLU A 1126 29.31 -20.32 1.27
C GLU A 1126 29.46 -19.04 0.45
N LEU A 1127 28.78 -17.95 0.84
CA LEU A 1127 28.96 -16.62 0.24
C LEU A 1127 30.40 -16.11 0.39
N ASN A 1128 31.03 -16.32 1.56
CA ASN A 1128 32.44 -15.99 1.75
C ASN A 1128 33.35 -16.86 0.86
N LEU A 1129 33.06 -18.15 0.70
CA LEU A 1129 33.83 -19.01 -0.22
C LEU A 1129 33.68 -18.60 -1.69
N GLN A 1130 32.52 -18.09 -2.12
CA GLN A 1130 32.37 -17.54 -3.47
C GLN A 1130 33.17 -16.24 -3.65
N ASN A 1131 33.24 -15.38 -2.63
CA ASN A 1131 34.05 -14.15 -2.66
C ASN A 1131 35.57 -14.40 -2.58
N GLU A 1132 36.03 -15.60 -2.21
CA GLU A 1132 37.44 -16.02 -2.31
C GLU A 1132 37.76 -16.80 -3.62
N LEU A 1133 36.75 -17.03 -4.48
CA LEU A 1133 36.87 -17.76 -5.76
C LEU A 1133 36.54 -16.91 -7.01
N LEU A 1134 36.31 -15.61 -6.83
CA LEU A 1134 36.13 -14.58 -7.87
C LEU A 1134 37.34 -13.63 -7.92
#